data_AF-A0A848NRP9-F1
#
_entry.id   AF-A0A848NRP9-F1
#
_cell.length_a   1.000
_cell.length_b   1.000
_cell.length_c   1.000
_cell.angle_alpha   90.00
_cell.angle_beta   90.00
_cell.angle_gamma   90.00
#
_symmetry.space_group_name_H-M   'P 1'
#
loop_
_entity.id
_entity.type
_entity.pdbx_description
1 polymer ?
#
loop_
_entity_poly.entity_id
_entity_poly.type
_entity_poly.pdbx_seq_one_letter_code
_entity_poly.pdbx_strand_id
1 'polypeptide(L)'
;MRVLVIEDDPDILANITHHLTRRGYIVDCAEDGLRGYAMAAEGGFDLIVLDLMLPRLDGYDLCRRLRTEAGCDTPVIMVTARDTLDNRLTGFDAGADDYLVKPFALAELAARAKALLHRASGAGAARVLRVGDLTLDTGTLALARGGQALRLPPSPLQLLMLLMRASPAVVHRGRLEEALWRDSPPDSDSLRTHIHQIRQVVDKPFATPLLHTVHGIGYQMRAARYLVRTYLLLALLVGGALTWVSIWSVNTLEVHLQRIDMGMAVERVRGDFLAGIDPGRPHRFFHGEPGGAAFPQWLRGLAPGFHKIERDGRVWHVMVDDKDGQRYMLLRDYTEYERNQSASHWTVVSGLAGGLVLAFVLGTLATRRMLRPLARLSAQVTARGAQPPQTRLAADYPPDEIGRLADAFDATYNQLEQALRREQLFTADVGHELRTPLMVISSSCELLLDEPGLDGAGSARVRRIAAAAADMGERLDTYLMLARGREAGDRFPRESASSAAREQLAAWSAMAQRRGMSLVLETPALPERNAAPTGPADADAPRYPAPLLRALLSNLIRNSLQYAGPGARVTISAGPDYLQVADDGPGIPLERQEAVFSPFVRGAQPDAGNLGLGLSLVRRICEHQGWRVALRSAPGQGSVFRVDLRTTGRP
;
A
#
# COMPACT_ATOMS: atom_id res chain seq x y z
N MET A 1 16.50 -23.98 22.55
CA MET A 1 15.11 -24.47 22.42
C MET A 1 15.16 -25.91 21.98
N ARG A 2 14.34 -26.75 22.61
CA ARG A 2 14.25 -28.20 22.38
C ARG A 2 13.06 -28.51 21.48
N VAL A 3 13.27 -29.28 20.43
CA VAL A 3 12.23 -29.69 19.47
C VAL A 3 12.13 -31.20 19.48
N LEU A 4 10.92 -31.74 19.59
CA LEU A 4 10.65 -33.17 19.41
C LEU A 4 10.14 -33.41 17.99
N VAL A 5 10.76 -34.34 17.26
CA VAL A 5 10.30 -34.76 15.93
C VAL A 5 9.80 -36.20 16.00
N ILE A 6 8.55 -36.42 15.60
CA ILE A 6 7.88 -37.73 15.61
C ILE A 6 7.52 -38.08 14.16
N GLU A 7 8.27 -39.00 13.56
CA GLU A 7 8.19 -39.37 12.14
C GLU A 7 8.71 -40.81 11.98
N ASP A 8 7.98 -41.65 11.23
CA ASP A 8 8.33 -43.06 11.03
C ASP A 8 9.27 -43.30 9.84
N ASP A 9 9.32 -42.37 8.87
CA ASP A 9 10.28 -42.39 7.78
C ASP A 9 11.68 -41.92 8.23
N PRO A 10 12.71 -42.80 8.23
CA PRO A 10 14.04 -42.47 8.74
C PRO A 10 14.77 -41.42 7.89
N ASP A 11 14.49 -41.33 6.59
CA ASP A 11 15.12 -40.36 5.70
C ASP A 11 14.55 -38.96 5.93
N ILE A 12 13.23 -38.85 6.12
CA ILE A 12 12.56 -37.59 6.48
C ILE A 12 13.02 -37.13 7.87
N LEU A 13 13.04 -38.04 8.84
CA LEU A 13 13.48 -37.77 10.21
C LEU A 13 14.93 -37.26 10.24
N ALA A 14 15.85 -37.91 9.50
CA ALA A 14 17.25 -37.49 9.40
C ALA A 14 17.39 -36.09 8.78
N ASN A 15 16.63 -35.80 7.71
CA ASN A 15 16.66 -34.51 7.03
C ASN A 15 16.16 -33.35 7.90
N ILE A 16 15.04 -33.54 8.61
CA ILE A 16 14.50 -32.54 9.54
C ILE A 16 15.48 -32.29 10.68
N THR A 17 15.98 -33.36 11.28
CA THR A 17 16.92 -33.30 12.42
C THR A 17 18.19 -32.55 12.05
N HIS A 18 18.81 -32.88 10.90
CA HIS A 18 20.01 -32.20 10.41
C HIS A 18 19.77 -30.71 10.14
N HIS A 19 18.61 -30.36 9.57
CA HIS A 19 18.29 -28.99 9.22
C HIS A 19 18.01 -28.09 10.43
N LEU A 20 17.29 -28.61 11.42
CA LEU A 20 16.97 -27.89 12.66
C LEU A 20 18.20 -27.79 13.59
N THR A 21 18.99 -28.86 13.71
CA THR A 21 20.24 -28.82 14.50
C THR A 21 21.22 -27.78 13.98
N ARG A 22 21.40 -27.65 12.65
CA ARG A 22 22.23 -26.60 12.04
C ARG A 22 21.76 -25.17 12.33
N ARG A 23 20.50 -24.98 12.73
CA ARG A 23 19.93 -23.68 13.15
C ARG A 23 20.01 -23.44 14.66
N GLY A 24 20.64 -24.33 15.42
CA GLY A 24 20.84 -24.19 16.85
C GLY A 24 19.70 -24.73 17.72
N TYR A 25 18.79 -25.54 17.16
CA TYR A 25 17.80 -26.28 17.95
C TYR A 25 18.42 -27.58 18.50
N ILE A 26 18.01 -27.97 19.70
CA ILE A 26 18.31 -29.30 20.25
C ILE A 26 17.14 -30.19 19.84
N VAL A 27 17.41 -31.23 19.05
CA VAL A 27 16.35 -32.07 18.46
C VAL A 27 16.41 -33.46 19.06
N ASP A 28 15.30 -33.90 19.64
CA ASP A 28 15.08 -35.30 20.03
C ASP A 28 14.06 -35.93 19.06
N CYS A 29 14.17 -37.24 18.84
CA CYS A 29 13.43 -37.95 17.80
C CYS A 29 12.66 -39.16 18.33
N ALA A 30 11.50 -39.45 17.73
CA ALA A 30 10.73 -40.67 17.94
C ALA A 30 10.23 -41.24 16.61
N GLU A 31 10.34 -42.56 16.44
CA GLU A 31 9.99 -43.28 15.20
C GLU A 31 8.55 -43.81 15.21
N ASP A 32 7.81 -43.60 16.30
CA ASP A 32 6.42 -44.07 16.43
C ASP A 32 5.60 -43.23 17.41
N GLY A 33 4.28 -43.31 17.27
CA GLY A 33 3.37 -42.48 18.05
C GLY A 33 3.33 -42.80 19.55
N LEU A 34 3.57 -44.05 19.97
CA LEU A 34 3.52 -44.39 21.40
C LEU A 34 4.76 -43.86 22.13
N ARG A 35 5.95 -44.01 21.52
CA ARG A 35 7.20 -43.45 22.03
C ARG A 35 7.19 -41.93 21.96
N GLY A 36 6.67 -41.35 20.87
CA GLY A 36 6.47 -39.91 20.72
C GLY A 36 5.57 -39.33 21.80
N TYR A 37 4.46 -40.00 22.12
CA TYR A 37 3.57 -39.60 23.22
C TYR A 37 4.27 -39.64 24.58
N ALA A 38 4.98 -40.73 24.90
CA ALA A 38 5.70 -40.85 26.17
C ALA A 38 6.74 -39.73 26.34
N MET A 39 7.55 -39.47 25.31
CA MET A 39 8.54 -38.39 25.33
C MET A 39 7.88 -37.00 25.45
N ALA A 40 6.80 -36.75 24.71
CA ALA A 40 6.08 -35.49 24.76
C ALA A 40 5.38 -35.26 26.10
N ALA A 41 4.88 -36.32 26.75
CA ALA A 41 4.21 -36.27 28.06
C ALA A 41 5.20 -36.07 29.22
N GLU A 42 6.43 -36.55 29.11
CA GLU A 42 7.51 -36.25 30.06
C GLU A 42 7.90 -34.75 30.06
N GLY A 43 7.57 -34.03 28.97
CA GLY A 43 7.70 -32.58 28.87
C GLY A 43 9.11 -32.07 28.57
N GLY A 44 9.29 -30.75 28.61
CA GLY A 44 10.58 -30.09 28.37
C GLY A 44 10.93 -29.85 26.89
N PHE A 45 9.93 -29.90 26.00
CA PHE A 45 10.03 -29.50 24.60
C PHE A 45 9.33 -28.17 24.36
N ASP A 46 9.94 -27.32 23.54
CA ASP A 46 9.40 -26.01 23.15
C ASP A 46 8.54 -26.08 21.88
N LEU A 47 8.69 -27.15 21.09
CA LEU A 47 7.94 -27.42 19.86
C LEU A 47 7.90 -28.93 19.58
N ILE A 48 6.78 -29.42 19.05
CA ILE A 48 6.62 -30.78 18.54
C ILE A 48 6.34 -30.72 17.04
N VAL A 49 7.08 -31.49 16.25
CA VAL A 49 6.79 -31.77 14.84
C VAL A 49 6.28 -33.20 14.77
N LEU A 50 5.05 -33.39 14.31
CA LEU A 50 4.31 -34.64 14.41
C LEU A 50 3.80 -35.09 13.05
N ASP A 51 4.24 -36.24 12.56
CA ASP A 51 3.61 -36.88 11.41
C ASP A 51 2.23 -37.45 11.78
N LEU A 52 1.33 -37.46 10.80
CA LEU A 52 0.01 -38.05 10.95
C LEU A 52 0.04 -39.57 10.88
N MET A 53 0.73 -40.12 9.88
CA MET A 53 0.64 -41.54 9.55
C MET A 53 1.64 -42.37 10.36
N LEU A 54 1.48 -42.37 11.68
CA LEU A 54 2.40 -43.07 12.58
C LEU A 54 1.95 -44.50 12.89
N PRO A 55 2.88 -45.46 13.01
CA PRO A 55 2.57 -46.79 13.50
C PRO A 55 2.19 -46.75 15.00
N ARG A 56 1.36 -47.72 15.41
CA ARG A 56 0.83 -47.94 16.78
C ARG A 56 -0.19 -46.91 17.27
N LEU A 57 0.08 -45.62 17.12
CA LEU A 57 -0.79 -44.53 17.54
C LEU A 57 -0.81 -43.46 16.46
N ASP A 58 -1.99 -43.22 15.88
CA ASP A 58 -2.20 -42.22 14.84
C ASP A 58 -1.93 -40.79 15.36
N GLY A 59 -1.39 -39.92 14.50
CA GLY A 59 -0.97 -38.57 14.90
C GLY A 59 -2.13 -37.69 15.39
N TYR A 60 -3.35 -37.86 14.90
CA TYR A 60 -4.51 -37.13 15.43
C TYR A 60 -4.85 -37.58 16.85
N ASP A 61 -4.85 -38.88 17.09
CA ASP A 61 -5.11 -39.44 18.42
C ASP A 61 -4.01 -39.08 19.41
N LEU A 62 -2.75 -39.08 18.97
CA LEU A 62 -1.61 -38.62 19.76
C LEU A 62 -1.78 -37.16 20.17
N CYS A 63 -2.05 -36.27 19.22
CA CYS A 63 -2.24 -34.84 19.48
C CYS A 63 -3.40 -34.61 20.47
N ARG A 64 -4.54 -35.28 20.24
CA ARG A 64 -5.71 -35.19 21.12
C ARG A 64 -5.40 -35.66 22.54
N ARG A 65 -4.68 -36.78 22.71
CA ARG A 65 -4.27 -37.28 24.03
C ARG A 65 -3.27 -36.36 24.71
N LEU A 66 -2.34 -35.74 23.97
CA LEU A 66 -1.42 -34.75 24.56
C LEU A 66 -2.16 -33.55 25.15
N ARG A 67 -3.20 -33.07 24.46
CA ARG A 67 -4.02 -31.94 24.94
C ARG A 67 -4.96 -32.34 26.08
N THR A 68 -5.63 -33.48 25.98
CA THR A 68 -6.71 -33.86 26.90
C THR A 68 -6.25 -34.67 28.11
N GLU A 69 -5.31 -35.60 27.94
CA GLU A 69 -4.85 -36.49 29.00
C GLU A 69 -3.58 -35.96 29.68
N ALA A 70 -2.61 -35.48 28.90
CA ALA A 70 -1.32 -35.00 29.42
C ALA A 70 -1.32 -33.50 29.78
N GLY A 71 -2.34 -32.73 29.35
CA GLY A 71 -2.39 -31.27 29.55
C GLY A 71 -1.19 -30.52 28.98
N CYS A 72 -0.56 -31.08 27.94
CA CYS A 72 0.63 -30.50 27.32
C CYS A 72 0.21 -29.36 26.40
N ASP A 73 0.73 -28.16 26.63
CA ASP A 73 0.47 -26.94 25.83
C ASP A 73 1.60 -26.65 24.81
N THR A 74 2.59 -27.53 24.68
CA THR A 74 3.69 -27.35 23.72
C THR A 74 3.12 -27.25 22.30
N PRO A 75 3.52 -26.24 21.50
CA PRO A 75 2.97 -26.07 20.17
C PRO A 75 3.29 -27.26 19.25
N VAL A 76 2.31 -27.70 18.46
CA VAL A 76 2.43 -28.86 17.56
C VAL A 76 2.30 -28.41 16.10
N ILE A 77 3.32 -28.71 15.28
CA ILE A 77 3.23 -28.68 13.81
C ILE A 77 2.92 -30.09 13.33
N MET A 78 1.77 -30.24 12.69
CA MET A 78 1.33 -31.50 12.13
C MET A 78 1.76 -31.60 10.66
N VAL A 79 2.42 -32.70 10.32
CA VAL A 79 2.92 -32.99 8.97
C VAL A 79 2.01 -34.05 8.34
N THR A 80 1.59 -33.86 7.09
CA THR A 80 0.57 -34.72 6.44
C THR A 80 0.83 -34.95 4.96
N ALA A 81 0.55 -36.15 4.44
CA ALA A 81 0.56 -36.41 3.00
C ALA A 81 -0.77 -36.08 2.27
N ARG A 82 -1.82 -35.62 2.97
CA ARG A 82 -3.18 -35.45 2.42
C ARG A 82 -3.59 -33.97 2.35
N ASP A 83 -3.86 -33.46 1.15
CA ASP A 83 -4.16 -32.04 0.86
C ASP A 83 -5.66 -31.65 0.90
N THR A 84 -6.55 -32.53 1.38
CA THR A 84 -7.98 -32.17 1.44
C THR A 84 -8.28 -31.17 2.58
N LEU A 85 -9.21 -30.24 2.33
CA LEU A 85 -9.66 -29.25 3.31
C LEU A 85 -10.19 -29.90 4.60
N ASP A 86 -10.91 -31.01 4.48
CA ASP A 86 -11.50 -31.75 5.60
C ASP A 86 -10.45 -32.33 6.57
N ASN A 87 -9.30 -32.75 6.06
CA ASN A 87 -8.22 -33.31 6.88
C ASN A 87 -7.46 -32.23 7.67
N ARG A 88 -7.42 -31.00 7.13
CA ARG A 88 -6.87 -29.84 7.85
C ARG A 88 -7.79 -29.41 8.99
N LEU A 89 -9.10 -29.37 8.75
CA LEU A 89 -10.10 -29.05 9.78
C LEU A 89 -10.05 -30.06 10.94
N THR A 90 -9.94 -31.36 10.62
CA THR A 90 -9.80 -32.43 11.62
C THR A 90 -8.53 -32.29 12.48
N GLY A 91 -7.44 -31.76 11.91
CA GLY A 91 -6.19 -31.51 12.65
C GLY A 91 -6.25 -30.33 13.61
N PHE A 92 -6.96 -29.27 13.25
CA PHE A 92 -7.23 -28.16 14.16
C PHE A 92 -8.10 -28.62 15.33
N ASP A 93 -9.12 -29.43 15.06
CA ASP A 93 -10.01 -29.96 16.10
C ASP A 93 -9.29 -30.94 17.05
N ALA A 94 -8.23 -31.61 16.59
CA ALA A 94 -7.37 -32.45 17.41
C ALA A 94 -6.37 -31.67 18.28
N GLY A 95 -6.23 -30.35 18.07
CA GLY A 95 -5.41 -29.45 18.89
C GLY A 95 -4.02 -29.11 18.36
N ALA A 96 -3.78 -29.27 17.04
CA ALA A 96 -2.55 -28.82 16.40
C ALA A 96 -2.53 -27.29 16.16
N ASP A 97 -1.34 -26.70 16.18
CA ASP A 97 -1.14 -25.25 16.06
C ASP A 97 -0.79 -24.80 14.63
N ASP A 98 -0.22 -25.71 13.82
CA ASP A 98 0.06 -25.48 12.39
C ASP A 98 0.11 -26.78 11.55
N TYR A 99 -0.11 -26.57 10.25
CA TYR A 99 -0.18 -27.42 9.05
C TYR A 99 1.09 -27.53 8.22
N LEU A 100 1.58 -28.72 7.88
CA LEU A 100 2.52 -28.84 6.77
C LEU A 100 2.24 -30.05 5.89
N VAL A 101 2.03 -29.83 4.59
CA VAL A 101 1.71 -30.89 3.62
C VAL A 101 3.00 -31.44 2.98
N LYS A 102 3.18 -32.76 2.94
CA LYS A 102 4.25 -33.48 2.22
C LYS A 102 3.93 -33.47 0.71
N PRO A 103 4.90 -33.15 -0.17
CA PRO A 103 6.29 -32.76 0.12
C PRO A 103 6.42 -31.28 0.52
N PHE A 104 7.25 -30.98 1.52
CA PHE A 104 7.51 -29.61 2.00
C PHE A 104 8.99 -29.24 1.96
N ALA A 105 9.27 -27.94 1.86
CA ALA A 105 10.62 -27.42 1.99
C ALA A 105 11.04 -27.35 3.47
N LEU A 106 12.22 -27.85 3.82
CA LEU A 106 12.75 -27.77 5.21
C LEU A 106 12.87 -26.32 5.72
N ALA A 107 13.08 -25.36 4.81
CA ALA A 107 13.09 -23.94 5.13
C ALA A 107 11.71 -23.43 5.57
N GLU A 108 10.63 -23.98 5.01
CA GLU A 108 9.26 -23.65 5.39
C GLU A 108 8.94 -24.18 6.79
N LEU A 109 9.28 -25.45 7.07
CA LEU A 109 9.17 -26.03 8.41
C LEU A 109 9.90 -25.17 9.45
N ALA A 110 11.13 -24.75 9.16
CA ALA A 110 11.92 -23.90 10.05
C ALA A 110 11.29 -22.51 10.28
N ALA A 111 10.66 -21.92 9.25
CA ALA A 111 9.96 -20.64 9.37
C ALA A 111 8.70 -20.75 10.25
N ARG A 112 7.92 -21.82 10.07
CA ARG A 112 6.73 -22.13 10.88
C ARG A 112 7.09 -22.41 12.33
N ALA A 113 8.12 -23.24 12.55
CA ALA A 113 8.71 -23.51 13.86
C ALA A 113 9.11 -22.22 14.58
N LYS A 114 9.84 -21.31 13.90
CA LYS A 114 10.24 -20.02 14.46
C LYS A 114 9.04 -19.14 14.82
N ALA A 115 8.00 -19.13 13.99
CA ALA A 115 6.79 -18.35 14.24
C ALA A 115 5.99 -18.87 15.45
N LEU A 116 5.90 -20.19 15.63
CA LEU A 116 5.24 -20.80 16.78
C LEU A 116 6.05 -20.63 18.08
N LEU A 117 7.37 -20.83 18.02
CA LEU A 117 8.25 -20.62 19.18
C LEU A 117 8.23 -19.16 19.65
N HIS A 118 8.20 -18.20 18.72
CA HIS A 118 8.04 -16.78 19.06
C HIS A 118 6.66 -16.47 19.69
N ARG A 119 5.62 -17.22 19.32
CA ARG A 119 4.28 -17.10 19.92
C ARG A 119 4.23 -17.70 21.34
N ALA A 120 4.87 -18.85 21.54
CA ALA A 120 4.89 -19.57 22.82
C ALA A 120 5.79 -18.91 23.89
N SER A 121 6.88 -18.24 23.48
CA SER A 121 7.90 -17.73 24.42
C SER A 121 7.55 -16.43 25.17
N GLY A 122 6.36 -15.83 24.94
CA GLY A 122 5.85 -14.69 25.73
C GLY A 122 6.66 -13.38 25.76
N ALA A 123 7.86 -13.33 25.17
CA ALA A 123 8.77 -12.19 25.25
C ALA A 123 8.46 -11.15 24.16
N GLY A 124 7.60 -10.18 24.50
CA GLY A 124 7.55 -8.90 23.79
C GLY A 124 6.17 -8.38 23.36
N ALA A 125 5.21 -8.26 24.26
CA ALA A 125 4.13 -7.27 24.12
C ALA A 125 3.57 -6.92 25.49
N ALA A 126 3.40 -5.62 25.77
CA ALA A 126 2.51 -5.19 26.84
C ALA A 126 1.17 -5.92 26.68
N ARG A 127 0.74 -6.62 27.74
CA ARG A 127 -0.52 -7.38 27.75
C ARG A 127 -1.72 -6.52 27.33
N VAL A 128 -1.62 -5.20 27.48
CA VAL A 128 -2.58 -4.22 26.99
C VAL A 128 -1.88 -3.15 26.15
N LEU A 129 -2.26 -3.04 24.87
CA LEU A 129 -1.86 -1.96 23.96
C LEU A 129 -2.80 -0.76 24.15
N ARG A 130 -2.27 0.47 24.15
CA ARG A 130 -3.07 1.69 24.33
C ARG A 130 -2.66 2.80 23.36
N VAL A 131 -3.63 3.36 22.64
CA VAL A 131 -3.46 4.53 21.76
C VAL A 131 -4.59 5.52 22.02
N GLY A 132 -4.31 6.60 22.74
CA GLY A 132 -5.36 7.55 23.16
C GLY A 132 -6.35 6.92 24.14
N ASP A 133 -7.62 6.90 23.75
CA ASP A 133 -8.74 6.27 24.46
C ASP A 133 -9.04 4.83 24.01
N LEU A 134 -8.27 4.28 23.05
CA LEU A 134 -8.36 2.91 22.56
C LEU A 134 -7.42 1.99 23.35
N THR A 135 -7.94 0.86 23.83
CA THR A 135 -7.23 -0.18 24.57
C THR A 135 -7.49 -1.56 23.95
N LEU A 136 -6.45 -2.38 23.83
CA LEU A 136 -6.55 -3.74 23.32
C LEU A 136 -5.70 -4.68 24.18
N ASP A 137 -6.34 -5.64 24.85
CA ASP A 137 -5.62 -6.71 25.54
C ASP A 137 -5.18 -7.77 24.52
N THR A 138 -3.87 -8.02 24.42
CA THR A 138 -3.32 -8.94 23.42
C THR A 138 -3.46 -10.41 23.80
N GLY A 139 -3.79 -10.71 25.06
CA GLY A 139 -4.05 -12.07 25.55
C GLY A 139 -5.51 -12.46 25.45
N THR A 140 -6.43 -11.54 25.77
CA THR A 140 -7.89 -11.80 25.70
C THR A 140 -8.54 -11.31 24.41
N LEU A 141 -7.80 -10.57 23.57
CA LEU A 141 -8.31 -9.87 22.38
C LEU A 141 -9.46 -8.90 22.69
N ALA A 142 -9.60 -8.49 23.96
CA ALA A 142 -10.61 -7.54 24.38
C ALA A 142 -10.24 -6.13 23.88
N LEU A 143 -11.03 -5.64 22.94
CA LEU A 143 -10.91 -4.30 22.37
C LEU A 143 -11.94 -3.37 23.02
N ALA A 144 -11.49 -2.21 23.51
CA ALA A 144 -12.37 -1.20 24.05
C ALA A 144 -11.89 0.20 23.67
N ARG A 145 -12.83 1.15 23.53
CA ARG A 145 -12.54 2.56 23.30
C ARG A 145 -13.45 3.43 24.14
N GLY A 146 -12.86 4.35 24.93
CA GLY A 146 -13.63 5.23 25.81
C GLY A 146 -14.50 4.47 26.83
N GLY A 147 -14.08 3.25 27.22
CA GLY A 147 -14.86 2.36 28.11
C GLY A 147 -15.91 1.50 27.41
N GLN A 148 -16.15 1.69 26.10
CA GLN A 148 -17.08 0.86 25.33
C GLN A 148 -16.35 -0.32 24.69
N ALA A 149 -16.87 -1.53 24.88
CA ALA A 149 -16.34 -2.73 24.21
C ALA A 149 -16.65 -2.68 22.71
N LEU A 150 -15.63 -2.98 21.90
CA LEU A 150 -15.69 -2.99 20.43
C LEU A 150 -15.40 -4.40 19.91
N ARG A 151 -16.01 -4.76 18.78
CA ARG A 151 -15.74 -6.05 18.11
C ARG A 151 -15.23 -5.81 16.69
N LEU A 152 -14.13 -6.46 16.36
CA LEU A 152 -13.57 -6.49 15.01
C LEU A 152 -13.35 -7.96 14.58
N PRO A 153 -13.49 -8.27 13.28
CA PRO A 153 -13.08 -9.56 12.74
C PRO A 153 -11.56 -9.81 12.91
N PRO A 154 -11.08 -11.05 12.78
CA PRO A 154 -9.68 -11.41 13.03
C PRO A 154 -8.66 -10.63 12.19
N SER A 155 -8.88 -10.51 10.88
CA SER A 155 -7.95 -9.84 9.96
C SER A 155 -7.82 -8.33 10.23
N PRO A 156 -8.92 -7.55 10.36
CA PRO A 156 -8.86 -6.16 10.82
C PRO A 156 -8.24 -5.99 12.22
N LEU A 157 -8.51 -6.92 13.15
CA LEU A 157 -7.97 -6.87 14.50
C LEU A 157 -6.44 -7.07 14.50
N GLN A 158 -5.92 -7.98 13.68
CA GLN A 158 -4.49 -8.21 13.51
C GLN A 158 -3.78 -6.97 12.95
N LEU A 159 -4.36 -6.31 11.95
CA LEU A 159 -3.84 -5.02 11.44
C LEU A 159 -3.89 -3.94 12.51
N LEU A 160 -4.99 -3.84 13.28
CA LEU A 160 -5.12 -2.89 14.36
C LEU A 160 -4.02 -3.11 15.41
N MET A 161 -3.77 -4.36 15.82
CA MET A 161 -2.68 -4.70 16.75
C MET A 161 -1.32 -4.23 16.23
N LEU A 162 -1.03 -4.47 14.94
CA LEU A 162 0.23 -4.07 14.34
C LEU A 162 0.39 -2.54 14.31
N LEU A 163 -0.68 -1.82 13.96
CA LEU A 163 -0.73 -0.37 13.97
C LEU A 163 -0.64 0.22 15.40
N MET A 164 -1.23 -0.43 16.41
CA MET A 164 -1.14 -0.01 17.81
C MET A 164 0.25 -0.22 18.39
N ARG A 165 0.91 -1.33 18.06
CA ARG A 165 2.30 -1.62 18.46
C ARG A 165 3.30 -0.64 17.83
N ALA A 166 3.05 -0.23 16.59
CA ALA A 166 3.90 0.71 15.88
C ALA A 166 3.62 2.18 16.23
N SER A 167 2.52 2.50 16.94
CA SER A 167 2.15 3.88 17.26
C SER A 167 3.26 4.57 18.07
N PRO A 168 3.65 5.82 17.72
CA PRO A 168 3.07 6.71 16.72
C PRO A 168 3.74 6.63 15.33
N ALA A 169 4.60 5.66 15.04
CA ALA A 169 5.30 5.54 13.75
C ALA A 169 4.35 5.18 12.60
N VAL A 170 4.76 5.52 11.37
CA VAL A 170 4.04 5.12 10.15
C VAL A 170 4.39 3.68 9.83
N VAL A 171 3.37 2.86 9.55
CA VAL A 171 3.55 1.50 9.06
C VAL A 171 3.38 1.50 7.55
N HIS A 172 4.42 1.06 6.84
CA HIS A 172 4.40 0.96 5.39
C HIS A 172 3.35 -0.02 4.89
N ARG A 173 2.79 0.27 3.71
CA ARG A 173 1.77 -0.56 3.05
C ARG A 173 2.21 -2.02 2.90
N GLY A 174 3.41 -2.26 2.39
CA GLY A 174 3.94 -3.62 2.19
C GLY A 174 4.03 -4.44 3.48
N ARG A 175 4.38 -3.80 4.62
CA ARG A 175 4.45 -4.48 5.93
C ARG A 175 3.07 -4.87 6.47
N LEU A 176 2.04 -4.10 6.16
CA LEU A 176 0.66 -4.43 6.53
C LEU A 176 0.11 -5.55 5.64
N GLU A 177 0.48 -5.55 4.36
CA GLU A 177 0.09 -6.59 3.41
C GLU A 177 0.77 -7.91 3.74
N GLU A 178 2.08 -7.90 4.02
CA GLU A 178 2.86 -9.06 4.43
C GLU A 178 2.34 -9.68 5.74
N ALA A 179 1.87 -8.85 6.68
CA ALA A 179 1.31 -9.33 7.95
C ALA A 179 0.01 -10.13 7.78
N LEU A 180 -0.79 -9.82 6.77
CA LEU A 180 -2.07 -10.50 6.49
C LEU A 180 -1.94 -11.59 5.41
N TRP A 181 -1.10 -11.38 4.41
CA TRP A 181 -1.09 -12.16 3.18
C TRP A 181 0.26 -12.78 2.81
N ARG A 182 1.27 -12.76 3.69
CA ARG A 182 2.63 -13.38 3.60
C ARG A 182 3.16 -13.71 2.19
N ASP A 183 2.57 -14.68 1.49
CA ASP A 183 3.04 -15.22 0.20
C ASP A 183 2.12 -14.95 -1.01
N SER A 184 0.97 -14.27 -0.86
CA SER A 184 0.05 -13.94 -1.96
C SER A 184 -0.76 -12.67 -1.67
N PRO A 185 -0.16 -11.47 -1.79
CA PRO A 185 -0.91 -10.23 -1.65
C PRO A 185 -1.99 -10.13 -2.74
N PRO A 186 -3.27 -9.95 -2.39
CA PRO A 186 -4.34 -9.76 -3.36
C PRO A 186 -4.17 -8.43 -4.11
N ASP A 187 -4.75 -8.34 -5.31
CA ASP A 187 -4.74 -7.10 -6.09
C ASP A 187 -5.32 -5.90 -5.29
N SER A 188 -4.79 -4.72 -5.63
CA SER A 188 -4.48 -3.56 -4.77
C SER A 188 -5.51 -2.92 -3.81
N ASP A 189 -6.65 -3.54 -3.46
CA ASP A 189 -7.68 -2.92 -2.61
C ASP A 189 -8.11 -3.70 -1.35
N SER A 190 -7.66 -4.94 -1.14
CA SER A 190 -8.06 -5.72 0.05
C SER A 190 -7.60 -5.09 1.37
N LEU A 191 -6.39 -4.51 1.42
CA LEU A 191 -5.92 -3.78 2.60
C LEU A 191 -6.84 -2.60 2.92
N ARG A 192 -7.32 -1.89 1.90
CA ARG A 192 -8.19 -0.72 2.06
C ARG A 192 -9.53 -1.12 2.69
N THR A 193 -10.09 -2.26 2.30
CA THR A 193 -11.31 -2.82 2.90
C THR A 193 -11.15 -3.11 4.39
N HIS A 194 -10.04 -3.74 4.78
CA HIS A 194 -9.77 -4.02 6.19
C HIS A 194 -9.55 -2.75 7.01
N ILE A 195 -8.78 -1.78 6.46
CA ILE A 195 -8.61 -0.47 7.09
C ILE A 195 -9.95 0.27 7.22
N HIS A 196 -10.85 0.14 6.25
CA HIS A 196 -12.18 0.73 6.31
C HIS A 196 -13.03 0.09 7.43
N GLN A 197 -13.00 -1.23 7.59
CA GLN A 197 -13.68 -1.93 8.70
C GLN A 197 -13.14 -1.47 10.07
N ILE A 198 -11.82 -1.30 10.20
CA ILE A 198 -11.22 -0.73 11.42
C ILE A 198 -11.78 0.67 11.67
N ARG A 199 -11.86 1.54 10.65
CA ARG A 199 -12.42 2.89 10.79
C ARG A 199 -13.88 2.91 11.20
N GLN A 200 -14.69 2.00 10.68
CA GLN A 200 -16.12 1.92 11.02
C GLN A 200 -16.35 1.62 12.49
N VAL A 201 -15.50 0.79 13.10
CA VAL A 201 -15.65 0.38 14.50
C VAL A 201 -14.88 1.31 15.43
N VAL A 202 -13.63 1.63 15.08
CA VAL A 202 -12.73 2.38 15.96
C VAL A 202 -12.95 3.88 15.82
N ASP A 203 -13.14 4.45 14.63
CA ASP A 203 -13.15 5.92 14.46
C ASP A 203 -14.54 6.52 14.28
N LYS A 204 -15.42 5.90 13.47
CA LYS A 204 -16.74 6.46 13.09
C LYS A 204 -17.67 6.75 14.29
N PRO A 205 -17.74 5.90 15.34
CA PRO A 205 -18.59 6.15 16.50
C PRO A 205 -18.03 7.23 17.45
N PHE A 206 -16.79 7.69 17.26
CA PHE A 206 -16.07 8.53 18.22
C PHE A 206 -15.71 9.89 17.64
N ALA A 207 -15.61 10.91 18.49
CA ALA A 207 -15.42 12.29 18.05
C ALA A 207 -14.05 12.58 17.39
N THR A 208 -13.03 11.74 17.66
CA THR A 208 -11.66 11.97 17.19
C THR A 208 -11.09 10.72 16.49
N PRO A 209 -10.71 10.79 15.21
CA PRO A 209 -10.10 9.66 14.53
C PRO A 209 -8.67 9.41 15.05
N LEU A 210 -8.35 8.14 15.30
CA LEU A 210 -7.02 7.67 15.69
C LEU A 210 -6.25 7.11 14.49
N LEU A 211 -6.93 6.64 13.44
CA LEU A 211 -6.28 6.03 12.28
C LEU A 211 -6.13 7.00 11.10
N HIS A 212 -4.89 7.38 10.81
CA HIS A 212 -4.51 8.33 9.76
C HIS A 212 -3.89 7.60 8.57
N THR A 213 -4.21 8.03 7.35
CA THR A 213 -3.55 7.55 6.12
C THR A 213 -2.44 8.52 5.73
N VAL A 214 -1.22 8.00 5.57
CA VAL A 214 -0.08 8.75 5.05
C VAL A 214 0.07 8.37 3.58
N HIS A 215 -0.35 9.28 2.69
CA HIS A 215 -0.41 9.03 1.24
C HIS A 215 0.95 8.58 0.69
N GLY A 216 0.93 7.56 -0.17
CA GLY A 216 2.12 6.98 -0.79
C GLY A 216 3.00 6.12 0.11
N ILE A 217 2.74 6.09 1.43
CA ILE A 217 3.63 5.42 2.41
C ILE A 217 2.89 4.31 3.15
N GLY A 218 1.73 4.59 3.73
CA GLY A 218 0.96 3.60 4.50
C GLY A 218 0.01 4.21 5.52
N TYR A 219 -0.08 3.61 6.70
CA TYR A 219 -1.05 3.97 7.73
C TYR A 219 -0.38 4.22 9.07
N GLN A 220 -0.95 5.13 9.86
CA GLN A 220 -0.41 5.56 11.15
C GLN A 220 -1.55 5.66 12.16
N MET A 221 -1.38 5.07 13.33
CA MET A 221 -2.28 5.33 14.45
C MET A 221 -1.68 6.39 15.37
N ARG A 222 -2.39 7.51 15.55
CA ARG A 222 -1.98 8.60 16.44
C ARG A 222 -3.17 9.34 17.01
N ALA A 223 -3.04 9.81 18.24
CA ALA A 223 -4.03 10.71 18.82
C ALA A 223 -3.92 12.10 18.17
N ALA A 224 -5.03 12.62 17.63
CA ALA A 224 -5.14 13.95 17.02
C ALA A 224 -4.72 15.12 17.93
N ARG A 225 -4.48 14.85 19.22
CA ARG A 225 -3.94 15.79 20.20
C ARG A 225 -2.63 16.43 19.76
N TYR A 226 -1.83 15.85 18.85
CA TYR A 226 -0.55 16.44 18.46
C TYR A 226 -0.70 17.74 17.66
N LEU A 227 -1.55 17.82 16.63
CA LEU A 227 -1.71 19.05 15.82
C LEU A 227 -2.29 20.22 16.63
N VAL A 228 -3.27 19.92 17.49
CA VAL A 228 -3.84 20.92 18.41
C VAL A 228 -2.80 21.35 19.44
N ARG A 229 -1.99 20.41 19.99
CA ARG A 229 -0.88 20.74 20.89
C ARG A 229 0.19 21.58 20.19
N THR A 230 0.55 21.29 18.94
CA THR A 230 1.55 22.07 18.21
C THR A 230 1.06 23.47 17.91
N TYR A 231 -0.20 23.64 17.48
CA TYR A 231 -0.78 24.97 17.26
C TYR A 231 -0.93 25.74 18.58
N LEU A 232 -1.37 25.08 19.66
CA LEU A 232 -1.46 25.66 21.00
C LEU A 232 -0.07 26.05 21.54
N LEU A 233 0.94 25.19 21.37
CA LEU A 233 2.32 25.47 21.75
C LEU A 233 2.89 26.64 20.95
N LEU A 234 2.66 26.69 19.63
CA LEU A 234 3.10 27.79 18.79
C LEU A 234 2.41 29.10 19.18
N ALA A 235 1.09 29.07 19.42
CA ALA A 235 0.33 30.24 19.85
C ALA A 235 0.77 30.74 21.23
N LEU A 236 1.03 29.82 22.17
CA LEU A 236 1.57 30.15 23.50
C LEU A 236 2.99 30.72 23.39
N LEU A 237 3.83 30.18 22.52
CA LEU A 237 5.22 30.61 22.35
C LEU A 237 5.27 32.00 21.69
N VAL A 238 4.55 32.20 20.59
CA VAL A 238 4.47 33.49 19.89
C VAL A 238 3.78 34.55 20.76
N GLY A 239 2.64 34.21 21.38
CA GLY A 239 1.93 35.12 22.29
C GLY A 239 2.74 35.47 23.52
N GLY A 240 3.43 34.50 24.12
CA GLY A 240 4.34 34.72 25.23
C GLY A 240 5.54 35.60 24.87
N ALA A 241 6.17 35.36 23.72
CA ALA A 241 7.27 36.17 23.23
C ALA A 241 6.86 37.62 22.95
N LEU A 242 5.75 37.85 22.26
CA LEU A 242 5.21 39.19 21.99
C LEU A 242 4.89 39.95 23.29
N THR A 243 4.32 39.26 24.28
CA THR A 243 3.99 39.86 25.58
C THR A 243 5.24 40.22 26.36
N TRP A 244 6.24 39.33 26.38
CA TRP A 244 7.52 39.59 27.05
C TRP A 244 8.23 40.79 26.42
N VAL A 245 8.30 40.85 25.09
CA VAL A 245 8.89 42.00 24.37
C VAL A 245 8.13 43.29 24.66
N SER A 246 6.79 43.26 24.69
CA SER A 246 5.97 44.42 25.00
C SER A 246 6.21 44.94 26.43
N ILE A 247 6.19 44.05 27.44
CA ILE A 247 6.45 44.42 28.84
C ILE A 247 7.88 44.96 28.99
N TRP A 248 8.87 44.27 28.41
CA TRP A 248 10.27 44.70 28.45
C TRP A 248 10.44 46.09 27.81
N SER A 249 9.82 46.32 26.64
CA SER A 249 9.90 47.58 25.92
C SER A 249 9.27 48.73 26.70
N VAL A 250 8.06 48.54 27.23
CA VAL A 250 7.37 49.57 28.02
C VAL A 250 8.15 49.91 29.28
N ASN A 251 8.57 48.91 30.06
CA ASN A 251 9.31 49.15 31.30
C ASN A 251 10.67 49.82 31.03
N THR A 252 11.37 49.41 29.97
CA THR A 252 12.64 50.04 29.58
C THR A 252 12.44 51.51 29.18
N LEU A 253 11.40 51.78 28.38
CA LEU A 253 11.08 53.14 27.94
C LEU A 253 10.67 54.03 29.12
N GLU A 254 9.86 53.50 30.03
CA GLU A 254 9.35 54.20 31.20
C GLU A 254 10.47 54.60 32.17
N VAL A 255 11.38 53.67 32.50
CA VAL A 255 12.56 53.97 33.33
C VAL A 255 13.46 55.02 32.66
N HIS A 256 13.60 54.95 31.33
CA HIS A 256 14.40 55.92 30.57
C HIS A 256 13.77 57.32 30.62
N LEU A 257 12.46 57.43 30.40
CA LEU A 257 11.71 58.68 30.47
C LEU A 257 11.74 59.28 31.88
N GLN A 258 11.57 58.46 32.92
CA GLN A 258 11.62 58.91 34.32
C GLN A 258 13.00 59.46 34.69
N ARG A 259 14.08 58.82 34.23
CA ARG A 259 15.45 59.32 34.43
C ARG A 259 15.63 60.70 33.81
N ILE A 260 15.13 60.90 32.59
CA ILE A 260 15.21 62.18 31.87
C ILE A 260 14.37 63.26 32.59
N ASP A 261 13.11 62.96 32.96
CA ASP A 261 12.25 63.91 33.68
C ASP A 261 12.84 64.31 35.03
N MET A 262 13.39 63.35 35.80
CA MET A 262 14.03 63.67 37.08
C MET A 262 15.29 64.50 36.91
N GLY A 263 16.10 64.24 35.86
CA GLY A 263 17.29 65.03 35.56
C GLY A 263 16.93 66.48 35.22
N MET A 264 15.95 66.67 34.33
CA MET A 264 15.44 68.02 33.99
C MET A 264 14.83 68.72 35.20
N ALA A 265 14.15 67.98 36.08
CA ALA A 265 13.51 68.53 37.26
C ALA A 265 14.53 68.99 38.31
N VAL A 266 15.59 68.22 38.57
CA VAL A 266 16.69 68.65 39.45
C VAL A 266 17.33 69.91 38.91
N GLU A 267 17.61 69.95 37.60
CA GLU A 267 18.28 71.08 36.99
C GLU A 267 17.46 72.36 37.04
N ARG A 268 16.14 72.26 36.83
CA ARG A 268 15.22 73.40 36.97
C ARG A 268 15.17 73.93 38.39
N VAL A 269 14.98 73.04 39.37
CA VAL A 269 14.91 73.41 40.80
C VAL A 269 16.24 74.01 41.28
N ARG A 270 17.37 73.48 40.79
CA ARG A 270 18.70 74.04 41.02
C ARG A 270 18.83 75.45 40.44
N GLY A 271 18.36 75.67 39.21
CA GLY A 271 18.37 76.99 38.57
C GLY A 271 17.57 78.03 39.36
N ASP A 272 16.35 77.68 39.78
CA ASP A 272 15.50 78.55 40.61
C ASP A 272 16.18 78.88 41.95
N PHE A 273 16.76 77.88 42.62
CA PHE A 273 17.49 78.06 43.87
C PHE A 273 18.70 78.99 43.71
N LEU A 274 19.51 78.80 42.66
CA LEU A 274 20.67 79.66 42.38
C LEU A 274 20.26 81.10 42.00
N ALA A 275 19.07 81.28 41.43
CA ALA A 275 18.49 82.59 41.14
C ALA A 275 17.87 83.27 42.38
N GLY A 276 17.94 82.63 43.56
CA GLY A 276 17.40 83.15 44.83
C GLY A 276 15.89 82.95 44.98
N ILE A 277 15.26 82.15 44.13
CA ILE A 277 13.85 81.77 44.24
C ILE A 277 13.77 80.57 45.19
N ASP A 278 13.00 80.68 46.27
CA ASP A 278 12.77 79.54 47.17
C ASP A 278 12.07 78.41 46.40
N PRO A 279 12.69 77.24 46.25
CA PRO A 279 12.10 76.12 45.53
C PRO A 279 10.84 75.54 46.21
N GLY A 280 10.49 75.97 47.43
CA GLY A 280 9.21 75.66 48.07
C GLY A 280 9.02 74.16 48.37
N ARG A 281 10.13 73.42 48.50
CA ARG A 281 10.18 71.96 48.66
C ARG A 281 11.00 71.53 49.87
N PRO A 282 10.68 72.01 51.09
CA PRO A 282 11.33 71.54 52.30
C PRO A 282 11.09 70.02 52.39
N HIS A 283 12.16 69.24 52.56
CA HIS A 283 12.16 67.77 52.60
C HIS A 283 12.09 67.01 51.26
N ARG A 284 12.06 67.69 50.11
CA ARG A 284 12.13 67.02 48.79
C ARG A 284 13.30 67.47 47.94
N PHE A 285 13.90 68.60 48.25
CA PHE A 285 15.14 69.07 47.64
C PHE A 285 16.19 69.25 48.73
N PHE A 286 17.38 68.69 48.52
CA PHE A 286 18.52 68.81 49.44
C PHE A 286 19.75 69.28 48.67
N HIS A 287 20.55 70.15 49.28
CA HIS A 287 21.81 70.63 48.70
C HIS A 287 22.90 70.71 49.79
N GLY A 288 24.17 70.53 49.40
CA GLY A 288 25.31 70.63 50.30
C GLY A 288 26.50 69.80 49.83
N GLU A 289 27.56 69.74 50.64
CA GLU A 289 28.74 68.93 50.32
C GLU A 289 28.40 67.43 50.24
N PRO A 290 28.93 66.69 49.26
CA PRO A 290 28.70 65.25 49.14
C PRO A 290 28.93 64.51 50.47
N GLY A 291 27.90 63.80 50.96
CA GLY A 291 27.97 63.05 52.23
C GLY A 291 27.81 63.91 53.50
N GLY A 292 27.60 65.21 53.37
CA GLY A 292 27.42 66.14 54.47
C GLY A 292 26.14 65.92 55.29
N ALA A 293 26.07 66.59 56.45
CA ALA A 293 24.93 66.48 57.38
C ALA A 293 23.61 67.04 56.82
N ALA A 294 23.67 67.84 55.76
CA ALA A 294 22.51 68.41 55.04
C ALA A 294 21.62 67.34 54.38
N PHE A 295 22.14 66.13 54.16
CA PHE A 295 21.38 65.02 53.63
C PHE A 295 20.91 64.08 54.76
N PRO A 296 19.67 63.57 54.72
CA PRO A 296 19.21 62.47 55.57
C PRO A 296 20.16 61.27 55.51
N GLN A 297 20.35 60.57 56.64
CA GLN A 297 21.32 59.45 56.78
C GLN A 297 21.17 58.39 55.68
N TRP A 298 19.95 58.13 55.23
CA TRP A 298 19.62 57.13 54.22
C TRP A 298 19.87 57.56 52.77
N LEU A 299 20.16 58.85 52.55
CA LEU A 299 20.48 59.40 51.23
C LEU A 299 21.98 59.70 51.08
N ARG A 300 22.72 59.87 52.19
CA ARG A 300 24.15 60.28 52.17
C ARG A 300 25.05 59.39 51.32
N GLY A 301 24.78 58.09 51.30
CA GLY A 301 25.60 57.09 50.59
C GLY A 301 25.26 56.89 49.11
N LEU A 302 24.30 57.64 48.54
CA LEU A 302 23.92 57.46 47.15
C LEU A 302 24.98 58.05 46.21
N ALA A 303 25.31 57.29 45.17
CA ALA A 303 26.15 57.75 44.07
C ALA A 303 25.39 58.73 43.17
N PRO A 304 26.07 59.56 42.35
CA PRO A 304 25.40 60.38 41.33
C PRO A 304 24.55 59.52 40.37
N GLY A 305 23.38 60.03 39.99
CA GLY A 305 22.44 59.36 39.09
C GLY A 305 21.04 59.15 39.68
N PHE A 306 20.23 58.36 38.96
CA PHE A 306 18.85 58.04 39.32
C PHE A 306 18.78 56.78 40.17
N HIS A 307 18.09 56.88 41.31
CA HIS A 307 17.90 55.79 42.27
C HIS A 307 16.42 55.62 42.59
N LYS A 308 15.95 54.37 42.65
CA LYS A 308 14.62 54.00 43.13
C LYS A 308 14.78 53.37 44.51
N ILE A 309 14.16 53.94 45.53
CA ILE A 309 14.31 53.54 46.93
C ILE A 309 12.94 53.32 47.54
N GLU A 310 12.69 52.12 48.05
CA GLU A 310 11.47 51.82 48.80
C GLU A 310 11.73 52.01 50.30
N ARG A 311 10.92 52.84 50.95
CA ARG A 311 11.05 53.14 52.38
C ARG A 311 9.71 53.55 52.97
N ASP A 312 9.39 53.00 54.14
CA ASP A 312 8.17 53.32 54.91
C ASP A 312 6.88 53.13 54.09
N GLY A 313 6.86 52.11 53.23
CA GLY A 313 5.73 51.82 52.33
C GLY A 313 5.55 52.81 51.18
N ARG A 314 6.55 53.66 50.93
CA ARG A 314 6.59 54.61 49.82
C ARG A 314 7.75 54.31 48.86
N VAL A 315 7.52 54.55 47.58
CA VAL A 315 8.53 54.43 46.55
C VAL A 315 9.05 55.82 46.19
N TRP A 316 10.29 56.09 46.56
CA TRP A 316 10.98 57.34 46.29
C TRP A 316 11.86 57.22 45.06
N HIS A 317 11.66 58.11 44.10
CA HIS A 317 12.60 58.33 43.02
C HIS A 317 13.51 59.49 43.40
N VAL A 318 14.81 59.21 43.46
CA VAL A 318 15.84 60.14 43.89
C VAL A 318 16.80 60.37 42.74
N MET A 319 16.97 61.63 42.35
CA MET A 319 18.03 62.02 41.42
C MET A 319 19.11 62.78 42.18
N VAL A 320 20.35 62.31 42.02
CA VAL A 320 21.55 62.89 42.63
C VAL A 320 22.41 63.49 41.52
N ASP A 321 22.66 64.80 41.59
CA ASP A 321 23.50 65.53 40.64
C ASP A 321 24.60 66.29 41.40
N ASP A 322 25.86 66.02 41.07
CA ASP A 322 27.03 66.64 41.71
C ASP A 322 27.64 67.68 40.74
N LYS A 323 27.60 68.96 41.10
CA LYS A 323 28.11 70.09 40.28
C LYS A 323 28.83 71.10 41.15
N ASP A 324 29.99 71.56 40.68
CA ASP A 324 30.80 72.60 41.34
C ASP A 324 31.14 72.28 42.82
N GLY A 325 31.39 71.00 43.12
CA GLY A 325 31.69 70.52 44.48
C GLY A 325 30.49 70.46 45.43
N GLN A 326 29.28 70.76 44.94
CA GLN A 326 28.02 70.68 45.67
C GLN A 326 27.14 69.57 45.10
N ARG A 327 26.48 68.84 46.00
CA ARG A 327 25.50 67.81 45.65
C ARG A 327 24.10 68.37 45.73
N TYR A 328 23.29 68.07 44.73
CA TYR A 328 21.87 68.38 44.68
C TYR A 328 21.07 67.09 44.59
N MET A 329 20.05 66.95 45.44
CA MET A 329 19.16 65.80 45.45
C MET A 329 17.71 66.24 45.34
N LEU A 330 16.96 65.63 44.41
CA LEU A 330 15.51 65.78 44.34
C LEU A 330 14.82 64.44 44.56
N LEU A 331 13.84 64.43 45.45
CA LEU A 331 13.00 63.30 45.77
C LEU A 331 11.58 63.54 45.25
N ARG A 332 11.02 62.52 44.59
CA ARG A 332 9.61 62.45 44.25
C ARG A 332 9.00 61.14 44.75
N ASP A 333 7.77 61.25 45.25
CA ASP A 333 6.97 60.10 45.68
C ASP A 333 6.25 59.51 44.46
N TYR A 334 6.59 58.27 44.11
CA TYR A 334 6.02 57.52 42.98
C TYR A 334 5.14 56.35 43.43
N THR A 335 4.75 56.31 44.72
CA THR A 335 3.99 55.19 45.30
C THR A 335 2.67 54.92 44.58
N GLU A 336 1.92 55.98 44.25
CA GLU A 336 0.63 55.87 43.55
C GLU A 336 0.82 55.41 42.09
N TYR A 337 1.89 55.88 41.46
CA TYR A 337 2.25 55.52 40.09
C TYR A 337 2.60 54.03 39.96
N GLU A 338 3.42 53.49 40.85
CA GLU A 338 3.79 52.06 40.88
C GLU A 338 2.59 51.15 41.17
N ARG A 339 1.68 51.58 42.05
CA ARG A 339 0.42 50.86 42.30
C ARG A 339 -0.45 50.81 41.05
N ASN A 340 -0.57 51.93 40.32
CA ASN A 340 -1.32 51.99 39.06
C ASN A 340 -0.66 51.18 37.94
N GLN A 341 0.67 51.12 37.88
CA GLN A 341 1.42 50.30 36.91
C GLN A 341 1.10 48.81 37.10
N SER A 342 0.98 48.34 38.34
CA SER A 342 0.59 46.96 38.65
C SER A 342 -0.81 46.60 38.13
N ALA A 343 -1.77 47.53 38.21
CA ALA A 343 -3.11 47.33 37.67
C ALA A 343 -3.12 47.28 36.12
N SER A 344 -2.29 48.12 35.49
CA SER A 344 -2.09 48.11 34.03
C SER A 344 -1.51 46.76 33.55
N HIS A 345 -0.52 46.21 34.27
CA HIS A 345 0.04 44.89 33.96
C HIS A 345 -1.01 43.78 33.99
N TRP A 346 -1.86 43.73 35.02
CA TRP A 346 -2.94 42.74 35.09
C TRP A 346 -3.97 42.90 33.98
N THR A 347 -4.21 44.13 33.52
CA THR A 347 -5.09 44.41 32.38
C THR A 347 -4.50 43.84 31.08
N VAL A 348 -3.20 44.05 30.83
CA VAL A 348 -2.50 43.50 29.65
C VAL A 348 -2.50 41.96 29.66
N VAL A 349 -2.18 41.35 30.81
CA VAL A 349 -2.16 39.89 30.98
C VAL A 349 -3.55 39.28 30.71
N SER A 350 -4.60 39.92 31.24
CA SER A 350 -5.98 39.47 31.03
C SER A 350 -6.42 39.61 29.57
N GLY A 351 -6.01 40.70 28.91
CA GLY A 351 -6.24 40.92 27.48
C GLY A 351 -5.60 39.85 26.60
N LEU A 352 -4.35 39.46 26.90
CA LEU A 352 -3.66 38.37 26.20
C LEU A 352 -4.38 37.03 26.39
N ALA A 353 -4.74 36.70 27.63
CA ALA A 353 -5.46 35.47 27.94
C ALA A 353 -6.79 35.40 27.17
N GLY A 354 -7.55 36.50 27.13
CA GLY A 354 -8.77 36.61 26.32
C GLY A 354 -8.51 36.44 24.81
N GLY A 355 -7.45 37.05 24.28
CA GLY A 355 -7.06 36.93 22.87
C GLY A 355 -6.71 35.49 22.47
N LEU A 356 -5.99 34.75 23.33
CA LEU A 356 -5.67 33.34 23.10
C LEU A 356 -6.93 32.46 23.09
N VAL A 357 -7.87 32.70 24.01
CA VAL A 357 -9.16 32.00 24.04
C VAL A 357 -9.96 32.29 22.77
N LEU A 358 -10.04 33.56 22.35
CA LEU A 358 -10.75 33.95 21.14
C LEU A 358 -10.13 33.32 19.88
N ALA A 359 -8.81 33.33 19.76
CA ALA A 359 -8.09 32.70 18.65
C ALA A 359 -8.36 31.19 18.59
N PHE A 360 -8.41 30.52 19.75
CA PHE A 360 -8.77 29.11 19.83
C PHE A 360 -10.21 28.88 19.33
N VAL A 361 -11.18 29.67 19.80
CA VAL A 361 -12.58 29.57 19.36
C VAL A 361 -12.71 29.79 17.86
N LEU A 362 -12.13 30.86 17.32
CA LEU A 362 -12.15 31.16 15.89
C LEU A 362 -11.47 30.07 15.05
N GLY A 363 -10.31 29.57 15.49
CA GLY A 363 -9.60 28.46 14.85
C GLY A 363 -10.43 27.18 14.81
N THR A 364 -11.12 26.84 15.90
CA THR A 364 -12.02 25.68 15.93
C THR A 364 -13.22 25.87 15.00
N LEU A 365 -13.79 27.08 14.92
CA LEU A 365 -14.92 27.39 14.06
C LEU A 365 -14.53 27.31 12.57
N ALA A 366 -13.42 27.93 12.19
CA ALA A 366 -12.88 27.90 10.82
C ALA A 366 -12.59 26.47 10.36
N THR A 367 -11.97 25.66 11.23
CA THR A 367 -11.72 24.24 10.94
C THR A 367 -13.01 23.46 10.71
N ARG A 368 -14.05 23.72 11.51
CA ARG A 368 -15.36 23.05 11.39
C ARG A 368 -16.09 23.46 10.11
N ARG A 369 -16.03 24.73 9.73
CA ARG A 369 -16.83 25.30 8.64
C ARG A 369 -16.18 25.18 7.26
N MET A 370 -14.86 25.25 7.14
CA MET A 370 -14.17 25.26 5.84
C MET A 370 -13.33 24.01 5.59
N LEU A 371 -12.41 23.64 6.51
CA LEU A 371 -11.50 22.52 6.26
C LEU A 371 -12.20 21.16 6.26
N ARG A 372 -13.17 20.94 7.15
CA ARG A 372 -13.86 19.65 7.24
C ARG A 372 -14.66 19.30 5.98
N PRO A 373 -15.53 20.18 5.43
CA PRO A 373 -16.25 19.88 4.20
C PRO A 373 -15.32 19.64 3.01
N LEU A 374 -14.27 20.45 2.85
CA LEU A 374 -13.30 20.29 1.77
C LEU A 374 -12.53 18.97 1.86
N ALA A 375 -12.08 18.60 3.06
CA ALA A 375 -11.42 17.32 3.30
C ALA A 375 -12.35 16.13 3.05
N ARG A 376 -13.65 16.27 3.39
CA ARG A 376 -14.67 15.26 3.06
C ARG A 376 -14.85 15.12 1.56
N LEU A 377 -14.99 16.23 0.81
CA LEU A 377 -15.21 16.20 -0.64
C LEU A 377 -14.01 15.56 -1.35
N SER A 378 -12.79 15.98 -0.98
CA SER A 378 -11.56 15.38 -1.51
C SER A 378 -11.50 13.88 -1.25
N ALA A 379 -11.80 13.44 -0.02
CA ALA A 379 -11.82 12.02 0.32
C ALA A 379 -12.90 11.24 -0.45
N GLN A 380 -14.09 11.83 -0.64
CA GLN A 380 -15.16 11.21 -1.43
C GLN A 380 -14.81 11.10 -2.91
N VAL A 381 -14.21 12.12 -3.51
CA VAL A 381 -13.73 12.08 -4.91
C VAL A 381 -12.65 11.02 -5.10
N THR A 382 -11.71 10.88 -4.15
CA THR A 382 -10.65 9.85 -4.23
C THR A 382 -11.18 8.43 -4.02
N ALA A 383 -12.25 8.27 -3.22
CA ALA A 383 -12.88 6.98 -2.94
C ALA A 383 -13.96 6.56 -3.95
N ARG A 384 -14.28 7.42 -4.93
CA ARG A 384 -15.45 7.25 -5.81
C ARG A 384 -15.39 6.04 -6.73
N GLY A 385 -14.20 5.56 -7.08
CA GLY A 385 -14.03 4.33 -7.89
C GLY A 385 -14.62 3.06 -7.25
N ALA A 386 -14.96 3.09 -5.96
CA ALA A 386 -15.60 1.99 -5.23
C ALA A 386 -17.09 2.23 -4.92
N GLN A 387 -17.67 3.36 -5.34
CA GLN A 387 -19.07 3.71 -5.11
C GLN A 387 -19.96 3.22 -6.25
N PRO A 388 -21.26 2.98 -6.00
CA PRO A 388 -22.18 2.56 -7.05
C PRO A 388 -22.28 3.61 -8.18
N PRO A 389 -22.57 3.17 -9.42
CA PRO A 389 -22.78 4.05 -10.56
C PRO A 389 -23.78 5.17 -10.25
N GLN A 390 -23.54 6.38 -10.77
CA GLN A 390 -24.46 7.54 -10.66
C GLN A 390 -24.64 8.15 -9.26
N THR A 391 -23.75 7.84 -8.30
CA THR A 391 -23.79 8.50 -6.98
C THR A 391 -23.67 10.02 -7.14
N ARG A 392 -24.51 10.83 -6.47
CA ARG A 392 -24.44 12.30 -6.51
C ARG A 392 -23.77 12.82 -5.24
N LEU A 393 -22.49 13.20 -5.31
CA LEU A 393 -21.77 13.77 -4.18
C LEU A 393 -22.30 15.16 -3.81
N ALA A 394 -22.78 15.93 -4.79
CA ALA A 394 -23.18 17.31 -4.56
C ALA A 394 -24.35 17.49 -3.59
N ALA A 395 -25.22 16.48 -3.46
CA ALA A 395 -26.36 16.52 -2.53
C ALA A 395 -25.94 16.57 -1.05
N ASP A 396 -24.71 16.15 -0.72
CA ASP A 396 -24.18 16.14 0.64
C ASP A 396 -23.50 17.45 1.04
N TYR A 397 -23.43 18.43 0.13
CA TYR A 397 -22.73 19.70 0.33
C TYR A 397 -23.68 20.91 0.28
N PRO A 398 -23.38 21.97 1.05
CA PRO A 398 -24.11 23.23 0.93
C PRO A 398 -24.02 23.79 -0.50
N PRO A 399 -25.00 24.59 -0.97
CA PRO A 399 -25.01 25.20 -2.29
C PRO A 399 -24.06 26.41 -2.38
N ASP A 400 -22.82 26.24 -1.92
CA ASP A 400 -21.74 27.22 -1.93
C ASP A 400 -20.68 26.84 -2.98
N GLU A 401 -19.47 27.38 -2.87
CA GLU A 401 -18.34 27.04 -3.75
C GLU A 401 -17.98 25.56 -3.69
N ILE A 402 -18.15 24.91 -2.53
CA ILE A 402 -17.83 23.49 -2.34
C ILE A 402 -18.90 22.62 -3.01
N GLY A 403 -20.18 22.99 -2.89
CA GLY A 403 -21.28 22.32 -3.59
C GLY A 403 -21.15 22.38 -5.11
N ARG A 404 -20.84 23.57 -5.67
CA ARG A 404 -20.62 23.73 -7.12
C ARG A 404 -19.48 22.87 -7.66
N LEU A 405 -18.41 22.71 -6.87
CA LEU A 405 -17.29 21.85 -7.23
C LEU A 405 -17.71 20.37 -7.22
N ALA A 406 -18.49 19.95 -6.23
CA ALA A 406 -19.03 18.60 -6.16
C ALA A 406 -19.94 18.27 -7.36
N ASP A 407 -20.79 19.22 -7.78
CA ASP A 407 -21.64 19.10 -8.98
C ASP A 407 -20.83 18.91 -10.27
N ALA A 408 -19.77 19.70 -10.45
CA ALA A 408 -18.89 19.57 -11.61
C ALA A 408 -18.21 18.20 -11.66
N PHE A 409 -17.73 17.70 -10.52
CA PHE A 409 -17.16 16.35 -10.42
C PHE A 409 -18.19 15.26 -10.72
N ASP A 410 -19.42 15.39 -10.22
CA ASP A 410 -20.51 14.46 -10.52
C ASP A 410 -20.78 14.41 -12.03
N ALA A 411 -20.86 15.56 -12.70
CA ALA A 411 -21.14 15.62 -14.13
C ALA A 411 -20.05 14.93 -14.98
N THR A 412 -18.77 15.26 -14.76
CA THR A 412 -17.66 14.70 -15.56
C THR A 412 -17.49 13.20 -15.34
N TYR A 413 -17.61 12.74 -14.09
CA TYR A 413 -17.43 11.32 -13.77
C TYR A 413 -18.54 10.46 -14.38
N ASN A 414 -19.79 10.88 -14.23
CA ASN A 414 -20.93 10.17 -14.79
C ASN A 414 -20.86 10.08 -16.32
N GLN A 415 -20.35 11.12 -17.00
CA GLN A 415 -20.11 11.08 -18.45
C GLN A 415 -19.05 10.04 -18.84
N LEU A 416 -17.95 9.95 -18.08
CA LEU A 416 -16.87 9.01 -18.34
C LEU A 416 -17.32 7.56 -18.11
N GLU A 417 -18.07 7.31 -17.04
CA GLU A 417 -18.64 5.99 -16.72
C GLU A 417 -19.63 5.55 -17.81
N GLN A 418 -20.51 6.44 -18.27
CA GLN A 418 -21.40 6.17 -19.39
C GLN A 418 -20.65 5.90 -20.70
N ALA A 419 -19.49 6.50 -20.93
CA ALA A 419 -18.65 6.20 -22.10
C ALA A 419 -18.06 4.78 -22.02
N LEU A 420 -17.46 4.42 -20.89
CA LEU A 420 -16.87 3.09 -20.67
C LEU A 420 -17.91 1.97 -20.72
N ARG A 421 -19.07 2.17 -20.10
CA ARG A 421 -20.15 1.17 -20.10
C ARG A 421 -20.74 0.94 -21.50
N ARG A 422 -20.83 2.00 -22.32
CA ARG A 422 -21.21 1.88 -23.73
C ARG A 422 -20.20 1.07 -24.52
N GLU A 423 -18.90 1.29 -24.31
CA GLU A 423 -17.83 0.53 -24.98
C GLU A 423 -17.88 -0.97 -24.64
N GLN A 424 -18.10 -1.30 -23.37
CA GLN A 424 -18.19 -2.69 -22.90
C GLN A 424 -19.43 -3.43 -23.40
N LEU A 425 -20.61 -2.78 -23.32
CA LEU A 425 -21.87 -3.36 -23.82
C LEU A 425 -21.84 -3.52 -25.35
N PHE A 426 -21.31 -2.53 -26.06
CA PHE A 426 -21.11 -2.60 -27.51
C PHE A 426 -20.27 -3.82 -27.91
N THR A 427 -19.21 -4.13 -27.17
CA THR A 427 -18.34 -5.27 -27.50
C THR A 427 -19.04 -6.62 -27.31
N ALA A 428 -19.86 -6.78 -26.26
CA ALA A 428 -20.56 -8.03 -25.98
C ALA A 428 -21.70 -8.30 -26.98
N ASP A 429 -22.47 -7.26 -27.30
CA ASP A 429 -23.63 -7.35 -28.19
C ASP A 429 -23.20 -7.53 -29.65
N VAL A 430 -22.18 -6.79 -30.11
CA VAL A 430 -21.59 -6.96 -31.45
C VAL A 430 -21.10 -8.40 -31.66
N GLY A 431 -20.55 -9.03 -30.63
CA GLY A 431 -20.09 -10.41 -30.73
C GLY A 431 -21.21 -11.42 -30.96
N HIS A 432 -22.37 -11.21 -30.34
CA HIS A 432 -23.54 -12.06 -30.53
C HIS A 432 -24.21 -11.77 -31.88
N GLU A 433 -24.33 -10.50 -32.26
CA GLU A 433 -24.90 -10.07 -33.53
C GLU A 433 -24.07 -10.49 -34.74
N LEU A 434 -22.74 -10.57 -34.62
CA LEU A 434 -21.86 -11.04 -35.71
C LEU A 434 -21.74 -12.58 -35.76
N ARG A 435 -21.91 -13.30 -34.64
CA ARG A 435 -21.86 -14.77 -34.63
C ARG A 435 -23.07 -15.40 -35.32
N THR A 436 -24.25 -14.79 -35.12
CA THR A 436 -25.52 -15.26 -35.69
C THR A 436 -25.50 -15.37 -37.23
N PRO A 437 -25.16 -14.32 -38.00
CA PRO A 437 -25.10 -14.41 -39.46
C PRO A 437 -24.00 -15.36 -39.94
N LEU A 438 -22.87 -15.45 -39.24
CA LEU A 438 -21.82 -16.43 -39.57
C LEU A 438 -22.32 -17.87 -39.42
N MET A 439 -23.07 -18.16 -38.35
CA MET A 439 -23.67 -19.48 -38.13
C MET A 439 -24.70 -19.81 -39.21
N VAL A 440 -25.50 -18.84 -39.64
CA VAL A 440 -26.45 -19.00 -40.76
C VAL A 440 -25.71 -19.30 -42.05
N ILE A 441 -24.63 -18.57 -42.37
CA ILE A 441 -23.82 -18.81 -43.57
C ILE A 441 -23.20 -20.21 -43.54
N SER A 442 -22.61 -20.61 -42.41
CA SER A 442 -22.03 -21.94 -42.23
C SER A 442 -23.07 -23.06 -42.40
N SER A 443 -24.22 -22.95 -41.74
CA SER A 443 -25.30 -23.94 -41.84
C SER A 443 -25.91 -24.00 -43.24
N SER A 444 -26.05 -22.86 -43.92
CA SER A 444 -26.52 -22.81 -45.33
C SER A 444 -25.54 -23.48 -46.27
N CYS A 445 -24.23 -23.31 -46.03
CA CYS A 445 -23.20 -23.96 -46.82
C CYS A 445 -23.16 -25.48 -46.58
N GLU A 446 -23.41 -25.96 -45.36
CA GLU A 446 -23.55 -27.39 -45.07
C GLU A 446 -24.73 -27.99 -45.85
N LEU A 447 -25.91 -27.36 -45.77
CA LEU A 447 -27.10 -27.83 -46.49
C LEU A 447 -26.90 -27.88 -48.01
N LEU A 448 -26.26 -26.85 -48.59
CA LEU A 448 -25.94 -26.81 -50.02
C LEU A 448 -24.90 -27.86 -50.45
N LEU A 449 -24.07 -28.35 -49.55
CA LEU A 449 -23.11 -29.43 -49.86
C LEU A 449 -23.77 -30.81 -49.80
N ASP A 450 -24.86 -30.95 -49.06
CA ASP A 450 -25.66 -32.18 -48.96
C ASP A 450 -26.74 -32.29 -50.06
N GLU A 451 -27.07 -31.19 -50.76
CA GLU A 451 -28.05 -31.21 -51.85
C GLU A 451 -27.52 -31.92 -53.13
N PRO A 452 -28.25 -32.92 -53.66
CA PRO A 452 -27.91 -33.56 -54.92
C PRO A 452 -28.26 -32.64 -56.09
N GLY A 453 -27.24 -31.97 -56.65
CA GLY A 453 -27.42 -31.08 -57.81
C GLY A 453 -26.28 -30.10 -58.06
N LEU A 454 -25.36 -29.89 -57.09
CA LEU A 454 -24.20 -29.03 -57.30
C LEU A 454 -23.14 -29.70 -58.19
N ASP A 455 -22.72 -28.97 -59.23
CA ASP A 455 -21.55 -29.34 -60.03
C ASP A 455 -20.25 -29.23 -59.20
N GLY A 456 -19.17 -29.84 -59.70
CA GLY A 456 -17.88 -29.84 -58.99
C GLY A 456 -17.33 -28.42 -58.74
N ALA A 457 -17.63 -27.47 -59.62
CA ALA A 457 -17.24 -26.07 -59.48
C ALA A 457 -18.08 -25.34 -58.40
N GLY A 458 -19.39 -25.60 -58.33
CA GLY A 458 -20.29 -25.12 -57.30
C GLY A 458 -19.91 -25.64 -55.92
N SER A 459 -19.66 -26.94 -55.79
CA SER A 459 -19.21 -27.57 -54.54
C SER A 459 -17.90 -26.97 -54.03
N ALA A 460 -16.97 -26.64 -54.93
CA ALA A 460 -15.72 -25.98 -54.57
C ALA A 460 -15.92 -24.52 -54.13
N ARG A 461 -16.90 -23.80 -54.70
CA ARG A 461 -17.28 -22.44 -54.28
C ARG A 461 -17.92 -22.45 -52.89
N VAL A 462 -18.87 -23.34 -52.62
CA VAL A 462 -19.54 -23.44 -51.31
C VAL A 462 -18.55 -23.80 -50.21
N ARG A 463 -17.63 -24.76 -50.45
CA ARG A 463 -16.56 -25.08 -49.48
C ARG A 463 -15.64 -23.89 -49.18
N ARG A 464 -15.36 -23.02 -50.16
CA ARG A 464 -14.59 -21.79 -49.92
C ARG A 464 -15.35 -20.79 -49.06
N ILE A 465 -16.66 -20.63 -49.27
CA ILE A 465 -17.50 -19.74 -48.46
C ILE A 465 -17.60 -20.25 -47.02
N ALA A 466 -17.85 -21.55 -46.83
CA ALA A 466 -17.88 -22.19 -45.51
C ALA A 466 -16.57 -21.99 -44.74
N ALA A 467 -15.43 -22.22 -45.41
CA ALA A 467 -14.11 -22.02 -44.82
C ALA A 467 -13.84 -20.56 -44.44
N ALA A 468 -14.26 -19.59 -45.27
CA ALA A 468 -14.13 -18.17 -44.98
C ALA A 468 -15.02 -17.73 -43.79
N ALA A 469 -16.24 -18.25 -43.68
CA ALA A 469 -17.14 -17.96 -42.58
C ALA A 469 -16.62 -18.54 -41.24
N ALA A 470 -16.09 -19.76 -41.25
CA ALA A 470 -15.47 -20.38 -40.09
C ALA A 470 -14.23 -19.60 -39.61
N ASP A 471 -13.36 -19.18 -40.53
CA ASP A 471 -12.19 -18.34 -40.22
C ASP A 471 -12.59 -16.98 -39.63
N MET A 472 -13.69 -16.38 -40.12
CA MET A 472 -14.21 -15.13 -39.59
C MET A 472 -14.75 -15.29 -38.17
N GLY A 473 -15.40 -16.43 -37.87
CA GLY A 473 -15.87 -16.78 -36.52
C GLY A 473 -14.73 -16.92 -35.51
N GLU A 474 -13.69 -17.68 -35.86
CA GLU A 474 -12.50 -17.88 -35.01
C GLU A 474 -11.79 -16.54 -34.68
N ARG A 475 -11.66 -15.65 -35.67
CA ARG A 475 -11.07 -14.31 -35.48
C ARG A 475 -11.95 -13.44 -34.59
N LEU A 476 -13.26 -13.42 -34.82
CA LEU A 476 -14.22 -12.67 -34.02
C LEU A 476 -14.15 -13.11 -32.56
N ASP A 477 -14.16 -14.42 -32.30
CA ASP A 477 -14.06 -14.96 -30.94
C ASP A 477 -12.76 -14.53 -30.26
N THR A 478 -11.64 -14.53 -30.99
CA THR A 478 -10.37 -14.04 -30.46
C THR A 478 -10.39 -12.53 -30.15
N TYR A 479 -11.01 -11.71 -31.00
CA TYR A 479 -11.14 -10.26 -30.76
C TYR A 479 -12.05 -9.95 -29.56
N LEU A 480 -13.18 -10.64 -29.46
CA LEU A 480 -14.09 -10.51 -28.32
C LEU A 480 -13.41 -10.97 -27.03
N MET A 481 -12.59 -12.03 -27.09
CA MET A 481 -11.81 -12.51 -25.98
C MET A 481 -10.78 -11.46 -25.50
N LEU A 482 -10.13 -10.75 -26.42
CA LEU A 482 -9.18 -9.67 -26.10
C LEU A 482 -9.89 -8.40 -25.59
N ALA A 483 -11.11 -8.14 -26.04
CA ALA A 483 -11.87 -6.95 -25.66
C ALA A 483 -12.59 -7.07 -24.29
N ARG A 484 -12.74 -8.30 -23.76
CA ARG A 484 -13.33 -8.57 -22.44
C ARG A 484 -12.38 -8.29 -21.25
N GLY A 485 -11.15 -7.84 -21.51
CA GLY A 485 -10.19 -7.42 -20.48
C GLY A 485 -9.44 -8.57 -19.79
N ARG A 486 -8.36 -8.22 -19.06
CA ARG A 486 -7.42 -9.19 -18.43
C ARG A 486 -8.04 -10.14 -17.41
N GLU A 487 -9.09 -9.70 -16.70
CA GLU A 487 -9.74 -10.49 -15.63
C GLU A 487 -10.42 -11.77 -16.14
N ALA A 488 -10.77 -11.85 -17.43
CA ALA A 488 -11.29 -13.07 -18.03
C ALA A 488 -10.19 -14.13 -18.30
N GLY A 489 -8.91 -13.73 -18.29
CA GLY A 489 -7.76 -14.56 -18.65
C GLY A 489 -7.53 -15.76 -17.72
N ASP A 490 -7.85 -15.63 -16.43
CA ASP A 490 -7.64 -16.67 -15.43
C ASP A 490 -8.67 -17.81 -15.49
N ARG A 491 -9.77 -17.63 -16.24
CA ARG A 491 -10.77 -18.68 -16.45
C ARG A 491 -10.43 -19.62 -17.61
N PHE A 492 -9.40 -19.32 -18.41
CA PHE A 492 -9.05 -20.17 -19.54
C PHE A 492 -8.29 -21.43 -19.09
N PRO A 493 -8.55 -22.59 -19.73
CA PRO A 493 -7.74 -23.78 -19.52
C PRO A 493 -6.27 -23.47 -19.85
N ARG A 494 -5.34 -24.03 -19.07
CA ARG A 494 -3.90 -23.75 -19.21
C ARG A 494 -3.12 -24.97 -19.70
N GLU A 495 -2.23 -24.76 -20.66
CA GLU A 495 -1.40 -25.80 -21.27
C GLU A 495 0.06 -25.37 -21.44
N SER A 496 0.97 -26.33 -21.67
CA SER A 496 2.38 -26.04 -21.99
C SER A 496 2.53 -25.57 -23.44
N ALA A 497 3.53 -24.73 -23.70
CA ALA A 497 3.87 -24.29 -25.04
C ALA A 497 4.15 -25.47 -26.00
N SER A 498 4.83 -26.51 -25.50
CA SER A 498 5.13 -27.74 -26.24
C SER A 498 3.89 -28.58 -26.54
N SER A 499 2.91 -28.63 -25.63
CA SER A 499 1.60 -29.25 -25.88
C SER A 499 0.86 -28.52 -27.01
N ALA A 500 0.74 -27.19 -26.92
CA ALA A 500 0.09 -26.39 -27.94
C ALA A 500 0.76 -26.54 -29.32
N ALA A 501 2.11 -26.57 -29.36
CA ALA A 501 2.86 -26.74 -30.60
C ALA A 501 2.63 -28.11 -31.26
N ARG A 502 2.55 -29.20 -30.48
CA ARG A 502 2.22 -30.54 -31.00
C ARG A 502 0.81 -30.62 -31.56
N GLU A 503 -0.16 -30.02 -30.86
CA GLU A 503 -1.55 -29.96 -31.32
C GLU A 503 -1.65 -29.21 -32.65
N GLN A 504 -1.00 -28.05 -32.76
CA GLN A 504 -1.01 -27.26 -34.01
C GLN A 504 -0.22 -27.94 -35.14
N LEU A 505 0.89 -28.62 -34.85
CA LEU A 505 1.60 -29.43 -35.85
C LEU A 505 0.65 -30.46 -36.48
N ALA A 506 -0.08 -31.21 -35.65
CA ALA A 506 -1.04 -32.21 -36.12
C ALA A 506 -2.13 -31.56 -36.99
N ALA A 507 -2.72 -30.44 -36.52
CA ALA A 507 -3.80 -29.75 -37.22
C ALA A 507 -3.39 -29.19 -38.60
N TRP A 508 -2.18 -28.66 -38.73
CA TRP A 508 -1.72 -27.98 -39.95
C TRP A 508 -0.91 -28.86 -40.91
N SER A 509 -0.48 -30.05 -40.49
CA SER A 509 0.32 -31.00 -41.28
C SER A 509 -0.31 -31.33 -42.64
N ALA A 510 -1.61 -31.65 -42.67
CA ALA A 510 -2.34 -32.00 -43.90
C ALA A 510 -2.48 -30.82 -44.87
N MET A 511 -2.48 -29.58 -44.37
CA MET A 511 -2.50 -28.38 -45.22
C MET A 511 -1.12 -28.09 -45.82
N ALA A 512 -0.06 -28.24 -45.01
CA ALA A 512 1.31 -28.08 -45.47
C ALA A 512 1.64 -29.07 -46.60
N GLN A 513 1.30 -30.36 -46.41
CA GLN A 513 1.48 -31.40 -47.43
C GLN A 513 0.73 -31.11 -48.73
N ARG A 514 -0.54 -30.66 -48.64
CA ARG A 514 -1.35 -30.30 -49.83
C ARG A 514 -0.76 -29.14 -50.63
N ARG A 515 0.02 -28.28 -49.99
CA ARG A 515 0.73 -27.17 -50.64
C ARG A 515 2.18 -27.52 -51.02
N GLY A 516 2.59 -28.78 -50.86
CA GLY A 516 3.95 -29.23 -51.16
C GLY A 516 5.02 -28.67 -50.21
N MET A 517 4.65 -28.36 -48.97
CA MET A 517 5.56 -27.86 -47.93
C MET A 517 5.76 -28.89 -46.82
N SER A 518 6.88 -28.79 -46.11
CA SER A 518 7.16 -29.59 -44.91
C SER A 518 6.90 -28.76 -43.64
N LEU A 519 6.15 -29.30 -42.70
CA LEU A 519 5.92 -28.70 -41.37
C LEU A 519 6.50 -29.64 -40.32
N VAL A 520 7.48 -29.17 -39.56
CA VAL A 520 8.24 -29.99 -38.60
C VAL A 520 8.24 -29.34 -37.23
N LEU A 521 8.16 -30.14 -36.17
CA LEU A 521 8.38 -29.70 -34.80
C LEU A 521 9.81 -30.05 -34.39
N GLU A 522 10.64 -29.04 -34.17
CA GLU A 522 11.97 -29.21 -33.60
C GLU A 522 11.88 -29.14 -32.08
N THR A 523 12.32 -30.22 -31.43
CA THR A 523 12.53 -30.21 -30.00
C THR A 523 13.93 -29.64 -29.76
N PRO A 524 14.09 -28.57 -28.97
CA PRO A 524 15.41 -28.05 -28.67
C PRO A 524 16.26 -29.16 -28.04
N ALA A 525 17.49 -29.34 -28.54
CA ALA A 525 18.45 -30.24 -27.91
C ALA A 525 18.65 -29.76 -26.47
N LEU A 526 18.21 -30.56 -25.49
CA LEU A 526 18.56 -30.34 -24.10
C LEU A 526 20.09 -30.32 -24.03
N PRO A 527 20.72 -29.30 -23.42
CA PRO A 527 22.16 -29.36 -23.15
C PRO A 527 22.42 -30.64 -22.36
N GLU A 528 23.41 -31.42 -22.79
CA GLU A 528 23.81 -32.70 -22.18
C GLU A 528 23.91 -32.55 -20.66
N ARG A 529 22.82 -32.89 -19.98
CA ARG A 529 22.80 -33.06 -18.53
C ARG A 529 22.67 -34.54 -18.33
N ASN A 530 23.76 -35.15 -17.89
CA ASN A 530 23.83 -36.52 -17.41
C ASN A 530 22.79 -36.72 -16.28
N ALA A 531 21.57 -37.07 -16.65
CA ALA A 531 20.56 -37.61 -15.76
C ALA A 531 19.53 -38.34 -16.64
N ALA A 532 19.31 -39.62 -16.35
CA ALA A 532 18.33 -40.44 -17.05
C ALA A 532 16.93 -39.79 -17.00
N PRO A 533 16.13 -39.83 -18.09
CA PRO A 533 14.80 -39.25 -18.11
C PRO A 533 13.87 -40.10 -17.22
N THR A 534 13.53 -39.59 -16.04
CA THR A 534 12.51 -40.17 -15.16
C THR A 534 11.34 -39.20 -15.09
N GLY A 535 10.40 -39.35 -16.03
CA GLY A 535 9.11 -38.66 -16.05
C GLY A 535 8.73 -38.08 -17.42
N PRO A 536 7.43 -37.95 -17.75
CA PRO A 536 7.01 -37.29 -18.97
C PRO A 536 7.43 -35.81 -18.93
N ALA A 537 8.20 -35.37 -19.94
CA ALA A 537 8.86 -34.06 -20.03
C ALA A 537 7.94 -32.81 -19.95
N ASP A 538 6.64 -32.97 -19.73
CA ASP A 538 5.63 -31.90 -19.66
C ASP A 538 5.13 -31.57 -18.24
N ALA A 539 5.49 -32.35 -17.21
CA ALA A 539 4.89 -32.17 -15.87
C ALA A 539 5.29 -30.85 -15.18
N ASP A 540 6.53 -30.37 -15.40
CA ASP A 540 7.10 -29.17 -14.76
C ASP A 540 7.16 -27.93 -15.68
N ALA A 541 6.54 -27.98 -16.87
CA ALA A 541 6.57 -26.86 -17.80
C ALA A 541 5.61 -25.72 -17.39
N PRO A 542 5.99 -24.43 -17.57
CA PRO A 542 5.10 -23.30 -17.35
C PRO A 542 3.81 -23.42 -18.16
N ARG A 543 2.67 -23.08 -17.53
CA ARG A 543 1.34 -23.19 -18.16
C ARG A 543 0.72 -21.84 -18.50
N TYR A 544 0.32 -21.69 -19.76
CA TYR A 544 -0.23 -20.46 -20.31
C TYR A 544 -1.68 -20.67 -20.78
N PRO A 545 -2.49 -19.60 -20.96
CA PRO A 545 -3.86 -19.72 -21.46
C PRO A 545 -3.91 -20.40 -22.83
N ALA A 546 -4.48 -21.61 -22.89
CA ALA A 546 -4.49 -22.47 -24.07
C ALA A 546 -5.11 -21.79 -25.32
N PRO A 547 -6.29 -21.12 -25.22
CA PRO A 547 -6.89 -20.48 -26.39
C PRO A 547 -5.99 -19.41 -27.03
N LEU A 548 -5.21 -18.68 -26.22
CA LEU A 548 -4.31 -17.63 -26.69
C LEU A 548 -3.04 -18.21 -27.32
N LEU A 549 -2.47 -19.28 -26.75
CA LEU A 549 -1.33 -19.99 -27.36
C LEU A 549 -1.70 -20.57 -28.72
N ARG A 550 -2.86 -21.22 -28.80
CA ARG A 550 -3.37 -21.83 -30.04
C ARG A 550 -3.65 -20.77 -31.09
N ALA A 551 -4.34 -19.69 -30.74
CA ALA A 551 -4.58 -18.58 -31.65
C ALA A 551 -3.28 -17.96 -32.16
N LEU A 552 -2.29 -17.75 -31.27
CA LEU A 552 -0.98 -17.21 -31.63
C LEU A 552 -0.25 -18.12 -32.62
N LEU A 553 -0.14 -19.42 -32.32
CA LEU A 553 0.52 -20.39 -33.19
C LEU A 553 -0.20 -20.57 -34.53
N SER A 554 -1.52 -20.69 -34.51
CA SER A 554 -2.37 -20.76 -35.71
C SER A 554 -2.10 -19.58 -36.65
N ASN A 555 -1.99 -18.36 -36.12
CA ASN A 555 -1.70 -17.17 -36.93
C ASN A 555 -0.28 -17.16 -37.51
N LEU A 556 0.73 -17.59 -36.74
CA LEU A 556 2.11 -17.67 -37.22
C LEU A 556 2.30 -18.76 -38.28
N ILE A 557 1.81 -19.98 -38.04
CA ILE A 557 1.89 -21.12 -38.97
C ILE A 557 1.17 -20.79 -40.28
N ARG A 558 -0.03 -20.22 -40.19
CA ARG A 558 -0.81 -19.79 -41.35
C ARG A 558 -0.04 -18.77 -42.20
N ASN A 559 0.65 -17.82 -41.56
CA ASN A 559 1.46 -16.82 -42.24
C ASN A 559 2.62 -17.47 -43.00
N SER A 560 3.40 -18.32 -42.33
CA SER A 560 4.52 -19.04 -42.95
C SER A 560 4.06 -19.92 -44.11
N LEU A 561 2.97 -20.69 -43.95
CA LEU A 561 2.42 -21.53 -45.03
C LEU A 561 1.84 -20.74 -46.21
N GLN A 562 1.50 -19.47 -46.02
CA GLN A 562 0.96 -18.65 -47.10
C GLN A 562 2.07 -17.97 -47.91
N TYR A 563 3.16 -17.56 -47.27
CA TYR A 563 4.19 -16.72 -47.91
C TYR A 563 5.50 -17.44 -48.21
N ALA A 564 5.78 -18.61 -47.62
CA ALA A 564 7.04 -19.30 -47.84
C ALA A 564 7.18 -19.94 -49.23
N GLY A 565 6.06 -20.28 -49.88
CA GLY A 565 6.02 -20.85 -51.24
C GLY A 565 6.12 -22.39 -51.26
N PRO A 566 5.86 -23.04 -52.42
CA PRO A 566 5.91 -24.49 -52.55
C PRO A 566 7.35 -25.01 -52.38
N GLY A 567 7.52 -26.11 -51.64
CA GLY A 567 8.83 -26.70 -51.32
C GLY A 567 9.47 -26.18 -50.02
N ALA A 568 8.90 -25.14 -49.41
CA ALA A 568 9.41 -24.56 -48.18
C ALA A 568 9.29 -25.49 -46.96
N ARG A 569 10.22 -25.35 -46.02
CA ARG A 569 10.23 -25.94 -44.69
C ARG A 569 9.80 -24.92 -43.65
N VAL A 570 8.69 -25.21 -42.98
CA VAL A 570 8.22 -24.48 -41.80
C VAL A 570 8.55 -25.28 -40.55
N THR A 571 9.22 -24.66 -39.60
CA THR A 571 9.71 -25.26 -38.36
C THR A 571 9.05 -24.60 -37.17
N ILE A 572 8.43 -25.40 -36.31
CA ILE A 572 7.90 -24.97 -35.02
C ILE A 572 8.91 -25.39 -33.95
N SER A 573 9.31 -24.50 -33.06
CA SER A 573 10.14 -24.82 -31.90
C SER A 573 9.47 -24.28 -30.64
N ALA A 574 9.32 -25.11 -29.62
CA ALA A 574 8.68 -24.74 -28.36
C ALA A 574 9.57 -25.13 -27.18
N GLY A 575 9.94 -24.13 -26.37
CA GLY A 575 10.62 -24.32 -25.09
C GLY A 575 9.68 -24.06 -23.90
N PRO A 576 10.18 -24.15 -22.66
CA PRO A 576 9.37 -23.90 -21.47
C PRO A 576 8.82 -22.46 -21.42
N ASP A 577 9.52 -21.51 -22.02
CA ASP A 577 9.29 -20.07 -21.91
C ASP A 577 9.29 -19.34 -23.25
N TYR A 578 9.29 -20.06 -24.37
CA TYR A 578 9.22 -19.45 -25.69
C TYR A 578 8.50 -20.33 -26.71
N LEU A 579 7.93 -19.67 -27.73
CA LEU A 579 7.44 -20.28 -28.95
C LEU A 579 8.13 -19.65 -30.15
N GLN A 580 8.45 -20.45 -31.16
CA GLN A 580 9.09 -19.99 -32.38
C GLN A 580 8.47 -20.68 -33.58
N VAL A 581 8.20 -19.91 -34.64
CA VAL A 581 7.84 -20.42 -35.96
C VAL A 581 8.82 -19.81 -36.96
N ALA A 582 9.50 -20.67 -37.71
CA ALA A 582 10.48 -20.30 -38.71
C ALA A 582 10.08 -20.87 -40.08
N ASP A 583 10.30 -20.13 -41.16
CA ASP A 583 10.22 -20.61 -42.53
C ASP A 583 11.50 -20.27 -43.29
N ASP A 584 11.80 -21.04 -44.34
CA ASP A 584 12.91 -20.84 -45.28
C ASP A 584 12.46 -20.12 -46.57
N GLY A 585 11.38 -19.34 -46.50
CA GLY A 585 10.78 -18.64 -47.62
C GLY A 585 11.59 -17.44 -48.15
N PRO A 586 10.96 -16.58 -48.96
CA PRO A 586 11.64 -15.42 -49.57
C PRO A 586 12.09 -14.35 -48.56
N GLY A 587 11.65 -14.43 -47.30
CA GLY A 587 11.95 -13.46 -46.25
C GLY A 587 11.26 -12.11 -46.43
N ILE A 588 11.35 -11.26 -45.42
CA ILE A 588 10.69 -9.96 -45.30
C ILE A 588 11.77 -8.86 -45.37
N PRO A 589 11.70 -7.93 -46.35
CA PRO A 589 12.61 -6.78 -46.44
C PRO A 589 12.58 -5.92 -45.18
N LEU A 590 13.75 -5.40 -44.77
CA LEU A 590 13.91 -4.63 -43.51
C LEU A 590 12.88 -3.50 -43.36
N GLU A 591 12.60 -2.78 -44.45
CA GLU A 591 11.64 -1.67 -44.52
C GLU A 591 10.20 -2.08 -44.18
N ARG A 592 9.86 -3.37 -44.30
CA ARG A 592 8.51 -3.90 -44.04
C ARG A 592 8.40 -4.65 -42.72
N GLN A 593 9.51 -4.94 -42.04
CA GLN A 593 9.51 -5.76 -40.83
C GLN A 593 8.76 -5.14 -39.64
N GLU A 594 8.71 -3.82 -39.56
CA GLU A 594 7.94 -3.14 -38.51
C GLU A 594 6.45 -3.05 -38.88
N ALA A 595 6.17 -2.87 -40.18
CA ALA A 595 4.82 -2.72 -40.72
C ALA A 595 4.03 -4.04 -40.74
N VAL A 596 4.67 -5.21 -40.82
CA VAL A 596 3.95 -6.51 -40.88
C VAL A 596 3.10 -6.82 -39.65
N PHE A 597 3.37 -6.19 -38.50
CA PHE A 597 2.51 -6.31 -37.31
C PHE A 597 1.38 -5.27 -37.27
N SER A 598 1.28 -4.39 -38.27
CA SER A 598 0.19 -3.42 -38.37
C SER A 598 -1.05 -4.05 -39.03
N PRO A 599 -2.26 -3.63 -38.64
CA PRO A 599 -3.49 -4.13 -39.26
C PRO A 599 -3.53 -3.87 -40.77
N PHE A 600 -4.04 -4.84 -41.52
CA PHE A 600 -4.31 -4.77 -42.98
C PHE A 600 -3.07 -4.73 -43.89
N VAL A 601 -1.88 -4.97 -43.37
CA VAL A 601 -0.65 -5.04 -44.18
C VAL A 601 -0.56 -6.41 -44.88
N ARG A 602 -0.32 -6.40 -46.21
CA ARG A 602 -0.27 -7.60 -47.07
C ARG A 602 1.11 -7.78 -47.72
N GLY A 603 1.47 -9.04 -47.97
CA GLY A 603 2.65 -9.40 -48.77
C GLY A 603 2.48 -9.10 -50.26
N ALA A 604 3.55 -9.33 -51.05
CA ALA A 604 3.61 -9.00 -52.48
C ALA A 604 2.65 -9.82 -53.38
N GLN A 605 2.09 -10.93 -52.88
CA GLN A 605 1.06 -11.72 -53.57
C GLN A 605 -0.30 -11.53 -52.89
N PRO A 606 -1.30 -10.93 -53.55
CA PRO A 606 -2.64 -10.77 -53.03
C PRO A 606 -3.42 -12.08 -53.19
N ASP A 607 -3.58 -12.81 -52.08
CA ASP A 607 -4.48 -13.95 -52.01
C ASP A 607 -5.86 -13.49 -51.50
N ALA A 608 -6.93 -13.86 -52.20
CA ALA A 608 -8.27 -13.28 -52.02
C ALA A 608 -8.93 -13.56 -50.66
N GLY A 609 -8.35 -14.45 -49.84
CA GLY A 609 -8.88 -14.86 -48.54
C GLY A 609 -8.22 -14.22 -47.32
N ASN A 610 -7.22 -13.34 -47.46
CA ASN A 610 -6.49 -12.80 -46.30
C ASN A 610 -6.68 -11.29 -46.08
N LEU A 611 -7.31 -10.93 -44.97
CA LEU A 611 -7.55 -9.55 -44.53
C LEU A 611 -6.28 -8.82 -44.01
N GLY A 612 -5.15 -9.52 -43.81
CA GLY A 612 -3.91 -8.90 -43.29
C GLY A 612 -3.97 -8.60 -41.78
N LEU A 613 -4.75 -9.39 -41.03
CA LEU A 613 -4.99 -9.18 -39.59
C LEU A 613 -4.27 -10.18 -38.67
N GLY A 614 -3.61 -11.21 -39.23
CA GLY A 614 -3.08 -12.31 -38.42
C GLY A 614 -1.89 -11.92 -37.54
N LEU A 615 -0.91 -11.21 -38.09
CA LEU A 615 0.27 -10.77 -37.32
C LEU A 615 -0.04 -9.62 -36.35
N SER A 616 -0.98 -8.73 -36.69
CA SER A 616 -1.45 -7.72 -35.75
C SER A 616 -2.18 -8.33 -34.55
N LEU A 617 -2.91 -9.43 -34.76
CA LEU A 617 -3.51 -10.21 -33.67
C LEU A 617 -2.46 -10.86 -32.77
N VAL A 618 -1.38 -11.41 -33.34
CA VAL A 618 -0.24 -11.95 -32.56
C VAL A 618 0.36 -10.87 -31.64
N ARG A 619 0.58 -9.65 -32.16
CA ARG A 619 1.07 -8.53 -31.36
C ARG A 619 0.09 -8.17 -30.24
N ARG A 620 -1.20 -8.11 -30.53
CA ARG A 620 -2.25 -7.78 -29.55
C ARG A 620 -2.38 -8.83 -28.44
N ILE A 621 -2.25 -10.12 -28.78
CA ILE A 621 -2.18 -11.22 -27.81
C ILE A 621 -0.96 -11.05 -26.90
N CYS A 622 0.20 -10.76 -27.49
CA CYS A 622 1.43 -10.56 -26.72
C CYS A 622 1.34 -9.38 -25.75
N GLU A 623 0.85 -8.23 -26.22
CA GLU A 623 0.63 -7.03 -25.40
C GLU A 623 -0.36 -7.30 -24.26
N HIS A 624 -1.45 -8.02 -24.55
CA HIS A 624 -2.45 -8.41 -23.54
C HIS A 624 -1.84 -9.29 -22.45
N GLN A 625 -1.03 -10.28 -22.82
CA GLN A 625 -0.41 -11.25 -21.89
C GLN A 625 0.92 -10.77 -21.27
N GLY A 626 1.48 -9.66 -21.74
CA GLY A 626 2.82 -9.20 -21.33
C GLY A 626 3.96 -10.05 -21.93
N TRP A 627 3.69 -10.78 -23.01
CA TRP A 627 4.66 -11.51 -23.81
C TRP A 627 5.33 -10.59 -24.83
N ARG A 628 6.46 -11.01 -25.39
CA ARG A 628 7.19 -10.23 -26.39
C ARG A 628 7.36 -11.02 -27.69
N VAL A 629 6.87 -10.48 -28.80
CA VAL A 629 7.14 -11.01 -30.15
C VAL A 629 8.35 -10.30 -30.76
N ALA A 630 9.22 -11.07 -31.39
CA ALA A 630 10.37 -10.62 -32.16
C ALA A 630 10.38 -11.29 -33.54
N LEU A 631 10.74 -10.51 -34.56
CA LEU A 631 10.91 -10.98 -35.93
C LEU A 631 12.40 -10.90 -36.29
N ARG A 632 12.94 -11.97 -36.85
CA ARG A 632 14.22 -11.99 -37.55
C ARG A 632 13.97 -12.50 -38.96
N SER A 633 14.23 -11.68 -39.96
CA SER A 633 14.06 -12.09 -41.35
C SER A 633 15.07 -11.35 -42.23
N ALA A 634 15.52 -12.02 -43.29
CA ALA A 634 16.35 -11.42 -44.32
C ALA A 634 15.87 -11.91 -45.70
N PRO A 635 15.89 -11.07 -46.75
CA PRO A 635 15.53 -11.49 -48.10
C PRO A 635 16.33 -12.73 -48.53
N GLY A 636 15.63 -13.77 -48.98
CA GLY A 636 16.21 -15.05 -49.40
C GLY A 636 16.66 -15.99 -48.29
N GLN A 637 16.46 -15.65 -47.02
CA GLN A 637 16.84 -16.47 -45.86
C GLN A 637 15.65 -16.85 -44.96
N GLY A 638 14.43 -16.60 -45.42
CA GLY A 638 13.22 -16.90 -44.66
C GLY A 638 12.92 -15.96 -43.50
N SER A 639 11.98 -16.36 -42.65
CA SER A 639 11.48 -15.55 -41.53
C SER A 639 11.39 -16.36 -40.25
N VAL A 640 11.81 -15.78 -39.13
CA VAL A 640 11.74 -16.37 -37.79
C VAL A 640 10.94 -15.45 -36.88
N PHE A 641 9.77 -15.92 -36.46
CA PHE A 641 8.95 -15.28 -35.45
C PHE A 641 9.17 -15.97 -34.11
N ARG A 642 9.70 -15.25 -33.12
CA ARG A 642 9.93 -15.75 -31.76
C ARG A 642 9.07 -14.97 -30.77
N VAL A 643 8.32 -15.69 -29.94
CA VAL A 643 7.52 -15.16 -28.85
C VAL A 643 8.11 -15.61 -27.53
N ASP A 644 8.55 -14.65 -26.73
CA ASP A 644 8.98 -14.85 -25.35
C ASP A 644 7.75 -14.81 -24.43
N LEU A 645 7.50 -15.93 -23.76
CA LEU A 645 6.34 -16.14 -22.90
C LEU A 645 6.62 -15.77 -21.44
N ARG A 646 7.85 -15.33 -21.10
CA ARG A 646 8.13 -14.79 -19.77
C ARG A 646 7.32 -13.51 -19.60
N THR A 647 6.45 -13.48 -18.60
CA THR A 647 5.76 -12.25 -18.20
C THR A 647 6.80 -11.24 -17.78
N THR A 648 6.98 -10.20 -18.59
CA THR A 648 7.82 -9.08 -18.21
C THR A 648 7.16 -8.38 -17.02
N GLY A 649 7.69 -8.60 -15.82
CA GLY A 649 7.56 -7.60 -14.76
C GLY A 649 8.08 -6.29 -15.37
N ARG A 650 7.24 -5.24 -15.37
CA ARG A 650 7.57 -3.96 -15.99
C ARG A 650 8.95 -3.44 -15.53
N PRO A 651 9.71 -2.73 -16.40
CA PRO A 651 10.77 -1.85 -15.94
C PRO A 651 10.26 -0.75 -15.00
#